data_AF-A0A933K9V0-F1
#
_entry.id   AF-A0A933K9V0-F1
#
_cell.length_a   1.000
_cell.length_b   1.000
_cell.length_c   1.000
_cell.angle_alpha   90.00
_cell.angle_beta   90.00
_cell.angle_gamma   90.00
#
_symmetry.space_group_name_H-M   'P 1'
#
loop_
_entity.id
_entity.type
_entity.pdbx_description
1 polymer ?
#
loop_
_entity_poly.entity_id
_entity_poly.type
_entity_poly.pdbx_seq_one_letter_code
_entity_poly.pdbx_strand_id
1 'polypeptide(L)'
;MARRDLLLTRGSSMQTVERESTEGVGRELHTARLLMLFAGLSGLTLFVFALVLARGHFSEWRLIQGRYNSLAAQSRLPPIDTGIFQIWKPELGAADRCVTCHLGAHVAKPVPGARLFAAHPPVAHDAATAGCTACHGGQGRATTARAAHGAVAHWEDPLIPKPYYEAGCGGCHTHLKLSHAGKATRGRQLFEQKGCLSCHTLDGAGTSQPGSPDLSRVGHNGPAAGWHDLHVRLSETARESSKFRFKPLAGADVEAIGEFLREKVGAPKLMAGKAVAHRLGCRGCHKVNGVGGDLAPDLSQEGRRRPADLDFSSVSGPRLLPSWLVAHFKNPSRVVPGSAMPDLAISDADADALTYYMLSLRRLDLPQALWPRDRVRSERLGEREFAVDGESLYAVFCAACHGLRGEGRRFGPQVETFPAIGGADFLALASNRFLARTIAQGRPGRKMPAWGAKEGGLRPGEVDSIVAHLRTLPGTARAEKEVLAATGNRLVGDRLYARECAVCHGSRGEGALGPSLAAPALAALADDRFLASTIVNGRPDTAMGSFGKYSATDLASLVSTVRSFWPATRPTVTLPPLSGGSAEAGRAVYSRSCAACHGREGAGGPAPQLANRAFLDLASDTFLAGSFRLGRCRVPAVVDLLFGAGQTPPRLVPPSVDDRETADVVAHVRQWQLRPPSFVARQQLQGDRARGAELFRQTCAGCHGERGDGKLAPAIANETFLESASDGYLVATILRGRSQTAMPHFGRGSVGYPSLTAAEALDLVAHLRSFEPAGSAVASTPRHESSDPTSGSVTPR
;
A
#
# COMPACT_ATOMS: atom_id res chain seq x y z
N MET A 1 -10.73 23.90 -97.24
CA MET A 1 -11.95 23.45 -97.94
C MET A 1 -13.07 24.43 -97.60
N ALA A 2 -13.30 25.40 -98.49
CA ALA A 2 -14.53 25.57 -99.30
C ALA A 2 -15.74 26.07 -98.47
N ARG A 3 -15.95 27.40 -98.39
CA ARG A 3 -16.88 28.25 -99.20
C ARG A 3 -18.38 27.98 -99.00
N ARG A 4 -19.10 28.99 -98.49
CA ARG A 4 -20.42 29.50 -98.95
C ARG A 4 -20.79 30.75 -98.13
N ASP A 5 -20.74 31.93 -98.76
CA ASP A 5 -21.84 32.74 -99.33
C ASP A 5 -22.68 33.46 -98.24
N LEU A 6 -22.51 34.78 -98.04
CA LEU A 6 -23.17 35.93 -98.69
C LEU A 6 -24.62 36.18 -98.22
N LEU A 7 -24.84 37.26 -97.43
CA LEU A 7 -25.72 38.41 -97.73
C LEU A 7 -26.11 39.24 -96.47
N LEU A 8 -26.43 40.52 -96.73
CA LEU A 8 -27.18 41.51 -95.92
C LEU A 8 -26.39 42.58 -95.12
N THR A 9 -25.97 43.59 -95.89
CA THR A 9 -26.24 45.04 -95.76
C THR A 9 -26.67 45.69 -94.43
N ARG A 10 -25.93 46.78 -94.14
CA ARG A 10 -26.30 48.12 -93.61
C ARG A 10 -26.82 48.26 -92.18
N GLY A 11 -26.00 48.92 -91.36
CA GLY A 11 -26.43 49.66 -90.16
C GLY A 11 -25.31 49.82 -89.12
N SER A 12 -24.39 50.77 -89.30
CA SER A 12 -23.36 51.05 -88.27
C SER A 12 -22.93 52.52 -88.33
N SER A 13 -23.69 53.39 -87.66
CA SER A 13 -23.27 54.78 -87.39
C SER A 13 -24.01 55.44 -86.21
N MET A 14 -24.73 54.68 -85.36
CA MET A 14 -25.54 55.28 -84.27
C MET A 14 -25.49 54.52 -82.94
N GLN A 15 -24.50 53.64 -82.72
CA GLN A 15 -24.37 52.88 -81.46
C GLN A 15 -23.08 53.15 -80.66
N THR A 16 -22.19 54.02 -81.15
CA THR A 16 -20.90 54.29 -80.48
C THR A 16 -20.94 55.43 -79.45
N VAL A 17 -21.95 56.30 -79.45
CA VAL A 17 -22.04 57.43 -78.50
C VAL A 17 -22.81 57.09 -77.22
N GLU A 18 -23.72 56.11 -77.27
CA GLU A 18 -24.51 55.69 -76.09
C GLU A 18 -23.80 54.65 -75.20
N ARG A 19 -22.74 54.00 -75.71
CA ARG A 19 -21.99 52.98 -74.96
C ARG A 19 -20.95 53.58 -74.01
N GLU A 20 -20.33 54.71 -74.37
CA GLU A 20 -19.33 55.40 -73.52
C GLU A 20 -19.95 56.09 -72.29
N SER A 21 -21.22 56.49 -72.31
CA SER A 21 -21.86 57.13 -71.14
C SER A 21 -22.24 56.12 -70.05
N THR A 22 -22.62 54.89 -70.43
CA THR A 22 -22.99 53.82 -69.48
C THR A 22 -21.77 53.18 -68.79
N GLU A 23 -20.61 53.11 -69.45
CA GLU A 23 -19.37 52.62 -68.85
C GLU A 23 -18.75 53.63 -67.85
N GLY A 24 -18.87 54.93 -68.13
CA GLY A 24 -18.45 56.00 -67.22
C GLY A 24 -19.27 56.02 -65.92
N VAL A 25 -20.60 55.96 -66.02
CA VAL A 25 -21.51 55.89 -64.86
C VAL A 25 -21.31 54.60 -64.05
N GLY A 26 -21.04 53.47 -64.73
CA GLY A 26 -20.73 52.20 -64.08
C GLY A 26 -19.41 52.22 -63.28
N ARG A 27 -18.35 52.83 -63.82
CA ARG A 27 -17.07 53.04 -63.11
C ARG A 27 -17.24 53.98 -61.93
N GLU A 28 -17.98 55.07 -62.07
CA GLU A 28 -18.21 56.00 -60.96
C GLU A 28 -19.04 55.37 -59.84
N LEU A 29 -20.10 54.62 -60.15
CA LEU A 29 -20.85 53.85 -59.14
C LEU A 29 -19.98 52.78 -58.47
N HIS A 30 -19.08 52.11 -59.20
CA HIS A 30 -18.17 51.12 -58.63
C HIS A 30 -17.12 51.78 -57.71
N THR A 31 -16.61 52.95 -58.09
CA THR A 31 -15.65 53.73 -57.31
C THR A 31 -16.30 54.31 -56.05
N ALA A 32 -17.53 54.82 -56.15
CA ALA A 32 -18.31 55.28 -55.01
C ALA A 32 -18.64 54.14 -54.04
N ARG A 33 -18.99 52.95 -54.55
CA ARG A 33 -19.20 51.75 -53.72
C ARG A 33 -17.92 51.32 -53.01
N LEU A 34 -16.77 51.33 -53.68
CA LEU A 34 -15.47 51.02 -53.08
C LEU A 34 -15.07 52.05 -52.01
N LEU A 35 -15.30 53.34 -52.26
CA LEU A 35 -15.05 54.41 -51.29
C LEU A 35 -15.97 54.29 -50.06
N MET A 36 -17.25 53.96 -50.24
CA MET A 36 -18.17 53.69 -49.13
C MET A 36 -17.77 52.43 -48.33
N LEU A 37 -17.32 51.38 -49.01
CA LEU A 37 -16.78 50.17 -48.36
C LEU A 37 -15.51 50.48 -47.56
N PHE A 38 -14.59 51.25 -48.14
CA PHE A 38 -13.37 51.69 -47.46
C PHE A 38 -13.71 52.56 -46.25
N ALA A 39 -14.56 53.58 -46.41
CA ALA A 39 -15.00 54.43 -45.30
C ALA A 39 -15.72 53.64 -44.20
N GLY A 40 -16.55 52.67 -44.57
CA GLY A 40 -17.21 51.75 -43.64
C GLY A 40 -16.23 50.87 -42.87
N LEU A 41 -15.26 50.27 -43.56
CA LEU A 41 -14.20 49.46 -42.94
C LEU A 41 -13.25 50.29 -42.08
N SER A 42 -12.88 51.50 -42.51
CA SER A 42 -12.08 52.44 -41.72
C SER A 42 -12.84 52.91 -40.48
N GLY A 43 -14.13 53.23 -40.61
CA GLY A 43 -15.01 53.59 -39.50
C GLY A 43 -15.16 52.45 -38.49
N LEU A 44 -15.37 51.21 -38.96
CA LEU A 44 -15.39 50.02 -38.12
C LEU A 44 -14.04 49.80 -37.42
N THR A 45 -12.93 50.00 -38.12
CA THR A 45 -11.58 49.85 -37.57
C THR A 45 -11.33 50.88 -36.46
N LEU A 46 -11.67 52.16 -36.69
CA LEU A 46 -11.56 53.22 -35.68
C LEU A 46 -12.48 52.95 -34.48
N PHE A 47 -13.70 52.47 -34.71
CA PHE A 47 -14.62 52.10 -33.65
C PHE A 47 -14.10 50.94 -32.80
N VAL A 48 -13.58 49.88 -33.44
CA VAL A 48 -12.94 48.76 -32.75
C VAL A 48 -11.70 49.23 -31.98
N PHE A 49 -10.89 50.11 -32.56
CA PHE A 49 -9.72 50.68 -31.89
C PHE A 49 -10.12 51.51 -30.66
N ALA A 50 -11.14 52.37 -30.78
CA ALA A 50 -11.70 53.12 -29.67
C ALA A 50 -12.25 52.21 -28.57
N LEU A 51 -12.93 51.12 -28.94
CA LEU A 51 -13.40 50.10 -27.98
C LEU A 51 -12.25 49.41 -27.25
N VAL A 52 -11.16 49.06 -27.93
CA VAL A 52 -9.97 48.46 -27.31
C VAL A 52 -9.32 49.43 -26.34
N LEU A 53 -9.15 50.70 -26.74
CA LEU A 53 -8.61 51.74 -25.86
C LEU A 53 -9.51 51.99 -24.65
N ALA A 54 -10.83 52.10 -24.86
CA ALA A 54 -11.80 52.28 -23.79
C ALA A 54 -11.76 51.09 -22.81
N ARG A 55 -11.73 49.85 -23.32
CA ARG A 55 -11.63 48.65 -22.49
C ARG A 55 -10.33 48.60 -21.67
N GLY A 56 -9.22 49.06 -22.25
CA GLY A 56 -7.95 49.21 -21.53
C GLY A 56 -7.98 50.34 -20.50
N HIS A 57 -8.66 51.44 -20.79
CA HIS A 57 -8.76 52.60 -19.89
C HIS A 57 -9.64 52.33 -18.67
N PHE A 58 -10.78 51.66 -18.87
CA PHE A 58 -11.76 51.32 -17.82
C PHE A 58 -11.52 49.93 -17.20
N SER A 59 -10.29 49.42 -17.31
CA SER A 59 -9.93 48.12 -16.73
C SER A 59 -10.02 48.14 -15.20
N GLU A 60 -10.57 47.08 -14.62
CA GLU A 60 -10.79 46.91 -13.17
C GLU A 60 -9.53 47.18 -12.32
N TRP A 61 -8.36 46.73 -12.78
CA TRP A 61 -7.11 46.91 -12.04
C TRP A 61 -6.72 48.38 -11.83
N ARG A 62 -7.06 49.29 -12.75
CA ARG A 62 -6.82 50.74 -12.61
C ARG A 62 -7.64 51.33 -11.47
N LEU A 63 -8.90 50.90 -11.34
CA LEU A 63 -9.77 51.32 -10.24
C LEU A 63 -9.21 50.83 -8.89
N ILE A 64 -8.70 49.60 -8.84
CA ILE A 64 -8.08 49.03 -7.64
C ILE A 64 -6.82 49.82 -7.23
N GLN A 65 -5.93 50.12 -8.18
CA GLN A 65 -4.71 50.90 -7.92
C GLN A 65 -5.03 52.35 -7.54
N GLY A 66 -6.01 52.97 -8.18
CA GLY A 66 -6.51 54.29 -7.79
C GLY A 66 -7.01 54.30 -6.34
N ARG A 67 -7.80 53.29 -5.95
CA ARG A 67 -8.26 53.11 -4.56
C ARG A 67 -7.10 52.93 -3.59
N TYR A 68 -6.07 52.16 -3.95
CA TYR A 68 -4.86 52.04 -3.14
C TYR A 68 -4.21 53.41 -2.95
N ASN A 69 -3.97 54.17 -4.02
CA ASN A 69 -3.32 55.48 -3.94
C ASN A 69 -4.10 56.47 -3.07
N SER A 70 -5.44 56.46 -3.15
CA SER A 70 -6.28 57.27 -2.25
C SER A 70 -6.11 56.89 -0.78
N LEU A 71 -6.10 55.59 -0.46
CA LEU A 71 -5.94 55.11 0.92
C LEU A 71 -4.49 55.27 1.43
N ALA A 72 -3.50 55.12 0.56
CA ALA A 72 -2.10 55.33 0.86
C ALA A 72 -1.86 56.80 1.24
N ALA A 73 -2.43 57.74 0.49
CA ALA A 73 -2.39 59.16 0.83
C ALA A 73 -3.00 59.44 2.21
N GLN A 74 -4.17 58.86 2.52
CA GLN A 74 -4.81 58.99 3.83
C GLN A 74 -3.96 58.40 4.96
N SER A 75 -3.19 57.34 4.67
CA SER A 75 -2.35 56.63 5.63
C SER A 75 -0.89 57.12 5.65
N ARG A 76 -0.56 58.22 4.95
CA ARG A 76 0.80 58.76 4.80
C ARG A 76 1.82 57.74 4.26
N LEU A 77 1.36 56.88 3.36
CA LEU A 77 2.18 55.92 2.61
C LEU A 77 2.48 56.47 1.21
N PRO A 78 3.63 56.14 0.61
CA PRO A 78 3.94 56.55 -0.75
C PRO A 78 2.93 55.94 -1.75
N PRO A 79 2.48 56.71 -2.75
CA PRO A 79 1.67 56.17 -3.83
C PRO A 79 2.49 55.23 -4.71
N ILE A 80 1.80 54.45 -5.54
CA ILE A 80 2.40 53.63 -6.59
C ILE A 80 2.19 54.25 -7.97
N ASP A 81 3.09 53.92 -8.88
CA ASP A 81 2.89 54.15 -10.31
C ASP A 81 1.78 53.23 -10.83
N THR A 82 0.80 53.80 -11.52
CA THR A 82 -0.33 53.02 -12.03
C THR A 82 0.08 52.26 -13.30
N GLY A 83 0.04 50.93 -13.26
CA GLY A 83 0.47 50.09 -14.36
C GLY A 83 0.22 48.59 -14.14
N ILE A 84 0.45 47.79 -15.17
CA ILE A 84 0.41 46.32 -15.05
C ILE A 84 1.76 45.86 -14.48
N PHE A 85 1.71 45.22 -13.32
CA PHE A 85 2.87 44.61 -12.70
C PHE A 85 2.91 43.13 -13.04
N GLN A 86 4.08 42.64 -13.46
CA GLN A 86 4.26 41.25 -13.89
C GLN A 86 5.53 40.66 -13.28
N ILE A 87 5.39 39.49 -12.65
CA ILE A 87 6.48 38.60 -12.29
C ILE A 87 6.63 37.61 -13.47
N TRP A 88 7.80 37.57 -14.09
CA TRP A 88 8.11 36.63 -15.16
C TRP A 88 9.01 35.52 -14.64
N LYS A 89 8.60 34.26 -14.85
CA LYS A 89 9.36 33.07 -14.49
C LYS A 89 9.66 32.24 -15.74
N PRO A 90 10.78 32.51 -16.42
CA PRO A 90 11.11 31.81 -17.65
C PRO A 90 11.24 30.30 -17.44
N GLU A 91 11.70 29.85 -16.28
CA GLU A 91 11.87 28.43 -15.95
C GLU A 91 10.54 27.68 -15.79
N LEU A 92 9.45 28.40 -15.53
CA LEU A 92 8.09 27.87 -15.44
C LEU A 92 7.28 28.14 -16.72
N GLY A 93 7.83 28.91 -17.66
CA GLY A 93 7.08 29.47 -18.79
C GLY A 93 5.87 30.33 -18.35
N ALA A 94 5.90 30.87 -17.12
CA ALA A 94 4.72 31.46 -16.47
C ALA A 94 4.90 32.96 -16.23
N ALA A 95 3.85 33.72 -16.56
CA ALA A 95 3.74 35.14 -16.23
C ALA A 95 2.64 35.34 -15.19
N ASP A 96 2.95 36.07 -14.13
CA ASP A 96 2.05 36.33 -13.02
C ASP A 96 1.81 37.82 -12.82
N ARG A 97 0.56 38.23 -12.98
CA ARG A 97 0.10 39.62 -12.88
C ARG A 97 -0.81 39.82 -11.68
N CYS A 98 -0.92 38.86 -10.77
CA CYS A 98 -1.77 38.96 -9.58
C CYS A 98 -1.37 40.19 -8.72
N VAL A 99 -0.08 40.51 -8.68
CA VAL A 99 0.48 41.69 -8.03
C VAL A 99 0.02 43.03 -8.63
N THR A 100 -0.63 43.03 -9.80
CA THR A 100 -1.28 44.22 -10.36
C THR A 100 -2.43 44.69 -9.46
N CYS A 101 -3.17 43.76 -8.84
CA CYS A 101 -4.29 44.06 -7.95
C CYS A 101 -3.94 43.82 -6.48
N HIS A 102 -3.14 42.78 -6.19
CA HIS A 102 -2.70 42.39 -4.85
C HIS A 102 -1.41 43.12 -4.45
N LEU A 103 -1.49 44.45 -4.43
CA LEU A 103 -0.33 45.35 -4.33
C LEU A 103 0.52 45.13 -3.06
N GLY A 104 -0.14 44.86 -1.93
CA GLY A 104 0.53 44.63 -0.63
C GLY A 104 1.36 43.34 -0.57
N ALA A 105 1.25 42.46 -1.56
CA ALA A 105 2.06 41.24 -1.65
C ALA A 105 3.42 41.46 -2.33
N HIS A 106 3.65 42.62 -2.98
CA HIS A 106 4.91 42.87 -3.70
C HIS A 106 5.23 44.36 -3.84
N VAL A 107 4.41 45.12 -4.57
CA VAL A 107 4.80 46.42 -5.13
C VAL A 107 4.53 47.61 -4.21
N ALA A 108 3.74 47.41 -3.15
CA ALA A 108 3.28 48.51 -2.32
C ALA A 108 3.30 48.18 -0.83
N LYS A 109 3.35 49.23 0.01
CA LYS A 109 3.27 49.06 1.46
C LYS A 109 1.84 48.65 1.86
N PRO A 110 1.67 47.71 2.80
CA PRO A 110 0.34 47.32 3.24
C PRO A 110 -0.43 48.49 3.84
N VAL A 111 -1.72 48.61 3.50
CA VAL A 111 -2.61 49.64 4.05
C VAL A 111 -3.37 49.08 5.25
N PRO A 112 -3.25 49.67 6.46
CA PRO A 112 -3.98 49.21 7.64
C PRO A 112 -5.50 49.15 7.42
N GLY A 113 -6.14 48.06 7.85
CA GLY A 113 -7.60 47.87 7.73
C GLY A 113 -8.10 47.53 6.31
N ALA A 114 -7.28 47.68 5.26
CA ALA A 114 -7.67 47.37 3.88
C ALA A 114 -7.24 45.95 3.47
N ARG A 115 -8.15 44.97 3.65
CA ARG A 115 -7.85 43.54 3.42
C ARG A 115 -7.28 43.20 2.03
N LEU A 116 -7.67 43.91 0.97
CA LEU A 116 -7.15 43.69 -0.39
C LEU A 116 -5.67 44.10 -0.52
N PHE A 117 -5.23 45.07 0.26
CA PHE A 117 -3.88 45.63 0.27
C PHE A 117 -3.10 45.20 1.51
N ALA A 118 -3.50 44.12 2.15
CA ALA A 118 -2.76 43.54 3.26
C ALA A 118 -1.45 42.91 2.76
N ALA A 119 -0.47 42.79 3.67
CA ALA A 119 0.73 42.02 3.41
C ALA A 119 0.38 40.56 3.14
N HIS A 120 1.16 39.91 2.28
CA HIS A 120 1.11 38.45 2.19
C HIS A 120 1.54 37.84 3.54
N PRO A 121 0.83 36.83 4.07
CA PRO A 121 1.27 36.13 5.27
C PRO A 121 2.67 35.52 5.09
N PRO A 122 3.48 35.42 6.16
CA PRO A 122 4.81 34.83 6.05
C PRO A 122 4.73 33.35 5.65
N VAL A 123 5.21 33.02 4.45
CA VAL A 123 5.29 31.67 3.91
C VAL A 123 6.76 31.26 3.68
N ALA A 124 7.00 30.02 3.26
CA ALA A 124 8.37 29.52 3.07
C ALA A 124 9.12 30.16 1.89
N HIS A 125 8.39 30.80 0.96
CA HIS A 125 8.94 31.44 -0.23
C HIS A 125 8.46 32.88 -0.31
N ASP A 126 9.33 33.81 -0.68
CA ASP A 126 8.89 35.18 -0.93
C ASP A 126 7.94 35.23 -2.13
N ALA A 127 6.69 35.64 -1.93
CA ALA A 127 5.68 35.73 -2.97
C ALA A 127 6.11 36.67 -4.11
N ALA A 128 6.91 37.69 -3.82
CA ALA A 128 7.39 38.66 -4.80
C ALA A 128 8.32 38.02 -5.84
N THR A 129 9.09 37.01 -5.43
CA THR A 129 9.97 36.25 -6.32
C THR A 129 9.33 34.94 -6.77
N ALA A 130 8.47 34.33 -5.96
CA ALA A 130 7.86 33.02 -6.22
C ALA A 130 6.75 33.09 -7.30
N GLY A 131 6.02 34.21 -7.36
CA GLY A 131 4.77 34.31 -8.10
C GLY A 131 3.60 33.68 -7.32
N CYS A 132 2.40 34.21 -7.52
CA CYS A 132 1.19 33.76 -6.83
C CYS A 132 0.67 32.43 -7.41
N THR A 133 0.69 32.28 -8.73
CA THR A 133 0.15 31.14 -9.48
C THR A 133 0.93 29.85 -9.26
N ALA A 134 2.23 29.93 -8.99
CA ALA A 134 3.04 28.76 -8.64
C ALA A 134 2.55 28.09 -7.34
N CYS A 135 2.01 28.87 -6.38
CA CYS A 135 1.51 28.36 -5.11
C CYS A 135 -0.01 28.21 -5.09
N HIS A 136 -0.75 29.16 -5.64
CA HIS A 136 -2.21 29.21 -5.55
C HIS A 136 -2.91 28.68 -6.81
N GLY A 137 -2.20 28.44 -7.92
CA GLY A 137 -2.83 28.21 -9.23
C GLY A 137 -3.51 29.46 -9.76
N GLY A 138 -4.49 29.28 -10.64
CA GLY A 138 -5.21 30.39 -11.27
C GLY A 138 -4.51 30.90 -12.54
N GLN A 139 -4.98 32.05 -13.04
CA GLN A 139 -4.59 32.55 -14.36
C GLN A 139 -3.68 33.77 -14.25
N GLY A 140 -2.36 33.52 -14.24
CA GLY A 140 -1.37 34.56 -13.98
C GLY A 140 -1.36 35.69 -15.01
N ARG A 141 -1.79 35.44 -16.25
CA ARG A 141 -1.82 36.46 -17.32
C ARG A 141 -3.05 37.36 -17.26
N ALA A 142 -4.07 36.98 -16.48
CA ALA A 142 -5.33 37.69 -16.40
C ALA A 142 -5.16 39.07 -15.74
N THR A 143 -5.92 40.05 -16.22
CA THR A 143 -5.92 41.44 -15.72
C THR A 143 -7.29 41.85 -15.15
N THR A 144 -8.20 40.88 -14.96
CA THR A 144 -9.52 41.08 -14.37
C THR A 144 -9.76 40.03 -13.30
N ALA A 145 -10.52 40.37 -12.25
CA ALA A 145 -10.77 39.45 -11.15
C ALA A 145 -11.50 38.18 -11.61
N ARG A 146 -12.46 38.31 -12.54
CA ARG A 146 -13.20 37.16 -13.08
C ARG A 146 -12.29 36.18 -13.83
N ALA A 147 -11.35 36.66 -14.64
CA ALA A 147 -10.45 35.79 -15.40
C ALA A 147 -9.33 35.22 -14.52
N ALA A 148 -8.87 35.97 -13.52
CA ALA A 148 -7.83 35.53 -12.60
C ALA A 148 -8.32 34.47 -11.58
N HIS A 149 -9.50 34.69 -11.00
CA HIS A 149 -10.04 33.88 -9.89
C HIS A 149 -11.20 32.94 -10.26
N GLY A 150 -11.84 33.11 -11.42
CA GLY A 150 -13.18 32.55 -11.70
C GLY A 150 -13.26 31.42 -12.72
N ALA A 151 -14.42 30.74 -12.73
CA ALA A 151 -14.77 29.62 -13.60
C ALA A 151 -15.06 30.05 -15.05
N VAL A 152 -14.01 30.43 -15.77
CA VAL A 152 -14.07 30.61 -17.23
C VAL A 152 -14.01 29.25 -17.94
N ALA A 153 -14.71 29.10 -19.07
CA ALA A 153 -14.88 27.82 -19.76
C ALA A 153 -13.56 27.13 -20.17
N HIS A 154 -12.50 27.91 -20.39
CA HIS A 154 -11.18 27.43 -20.82
C HIS A 154 -10.12 27.65 -19.74
N TRP A 155 -10.34 27.06 -18.56
CA TRP A 155 -9.46 27.26 -17.40
C TRP A 155 -8.24 26.32 -17.48
N GLU A 156 -7.02 26.83 -17.66
CA GLU A 156 -5.82 25.99 -17.76
C GLU A 156 -5.37 25.42 -16.40
N ASP A 157 -5.50 26.22 -15.34
CA ASP A 157 -5.09 25.84 -13.99
C ASP A 157 -6.06 26.43 -12.94
N PRO A 158 -6.83 25.60 -12.20
CA PRO A 158 -7.77 26.08 -11.20
C PRO A 158 -7.06 26.72 -10.00
N LEU A 159 -7.62 27.84 -9.53
CA LEU A 159 -7.19 28.50 -8.30
C LEU A 159 -7.57 27.65 -7.08
N ILE A 160 -6.61 27.43 -6.20
CA ILE A 160 -6.80 26.82 -4.88
C ILE A 160 -7.54 27.82 -4.00
N PRO A 161 -8.75 27.50 -3.51
CA PRO A 161 -9.49 28.45 -2.67
C PRO A 161 -8.74 28.72 -1.37
N LYS A 162 -8.93 29.93 -0.83
CA LYS A 162 -8.23 30.43 0.37
C LYS A 162 -8.15 29.42 1.52
N PRO A 163 -9.19 28.64 1.89
CA PRO A 163 -9.07 27.67 2.97
C PRO A 163 -7.99 26.61 2.71
N TYR A 164 -7.83 26.18 1.46
CA TYR A 164 -6.97 25.08 1.04
C TYR A 164 -5.57 25.48 0.59
N TYR A 165 -5.13 26.72 0.86
CA TYR A 165 -3.88 27.28 0.33
C TYR A 165 -2.63 26.39 0.56
N GLU A 166 -2.59 25.64 1.66
CA GLU A 166 -1.50 24.70 1.99
C GLU A 166 -1.34 23.58 0.95
N ALA A 167 -2.40 23.25 0.19
CA ALA A 167 -2.34 22.28 -0.90
C ALA A 167 -1.35 22.70 -2.00
N GLY A 168 -1.10 24.01 -2.16
CA GLY A 168 -0.15 24.56 -3.11
C GLY A 168 1.27 24.02 -2.96
N CYS A 169 1.67 23.65 -1.74
CA CYS A 169 2.98 23.06 -1.47
C CYS A 169 3.24 21.79 -2.30
N GLY A 170 2.19 21.00 -2.58
CA GLY A 170 2.30 19.75 -3.33
C GLY A 170 2.65 19.90 -4.81
N GLY A 171 2.55 21.11 -5.37
CA GLY A 171 3.00 21.39 -6.74
C GLY A 171 4.50 21.16 -6.94
N CYS A 172 5.30 21.47 -5.90
CA CYS A 172 6.75 21.31 -5.92
C CYS A 172 7.23 20.22 -4.96
N HIS A 173 6.63 20.12 -3.77
CA HIS A 173 7.02 19.16 -2.73
C HIS A 173 6.22 17.87 -2.86
N THR A 174 6.85 16.86 -3.46
CA THR A 174 6.23 15.56 -3.70
C THR A 174 6.58 14.52 -2.62
N HIS A 175 7.48 14.86 -1.67
CA HIS A 175 7.94 13.95 -0.64
C HIS A 175 7.80 14.56 0.76
N LEU A 176 6.57 14.91 1.10
CA LEU A 176 6.21 15.27 2.47
C LEU A 176 6.10 14.00 3.32
N LYS A 177 7.23 13.55 3.86
CA LYS A 177 7.34 12.25 4.53
C LYS A 177 6.43 12.20 5.76
N LEU A 178 5.52 11.24 5.79
CA LEU A 178 4.82 10.83 7.00
C LEU A 178 5.66 9.82 7.77
N SER A 179 5.87 10.07 9.05
CA SER A 179 6.52 9.13 9.96
C SER A 179 5.54 8.03 10.38
N HIS A 180 6.03 7.05 11.14
CA HIS A 180 5.17 5.99 11.67
C HIS A 180 4.08 6.62 12.56
N ALA A 181 2.81 6.36 12.25
CA ALA A 181 1.66 7.07 12.86
C ALA A 181 1.68 7.03 14.40
N GLY A 182 2.00 5.88 14.99
CA GLY A 182 2.19 5.72 16.44
C GLY A 182 3.32 6.58 17.03
N LYS A 183 4.50 6.61 16.38
CA LYS A 183 5.66 7.37 16.87
C LYS A 183 5.48 8.87 16.72
N ALA A 184 4.92 9.35 15.61
CA ALA A 184 4.62 10.77 15.40
C ALA A 184 3.58 11.28 16.41
N THR A 185 2.54 10.49 16.68
CA THR A 185 1.54 10.80 17.72
C THR A 185 2.16 10.87 19.10
N ARG A 186 3.00 9.88 19.46
CA ARG A 186 3.72 9.89 20.73
C ARG A 186 4.66 11.09 20.84
N GLY A 187 5.37 11.42 19.76
CA GLY A 187 6.26 12.57 19.67
C GLY A 187 5.54 13.90 19.90
N ARG A 188 4.34 14.07 19.30
CA ARG A 188 3.48 15.24 19.55
C ARG A 188 3.09 15.34 21.02
N GLN A 189 2.58 14.26 21.60
CA GLN A 189 2.18 14.21 23.00
C GLN A 189 3.37 14.54 23.91
N LEU A 190 4.55 14.00 23.62
CA LEU A 190 5.77 14.31 24.35
C LEU A 190 6.16 15.78 24.20
N PHE A 191 6.11 16.34 22.99
CA PHE A 191 6.44 17.73 22.74
C PHE A 191 5.57 18.68 23.57
N GLU A 192 4.28 18.37 23.71
CA GLU A 192 3.34 19.10 24.55
C GLU A 192 3.59 18.85 26.06
N GLN A 193 3.69 17.58 26.47
CA GLN A 193 3.87 17.17 27.87
C GLN A 193 5.21 17.66 28.46
N LYS A 194 6.27 17.71 27.66
CA LYS A 194 7.59 18.22 28.05
C LYS A 194 7.67 19.75 27.97
N GLY A 195 6.58 20.43 27.59
CA GLY A 195 6.47 21.88 27.64
C GLY A 195 7.25 22.62 26.55
N CYS A 196 7.55 21.99 25.40
CA CYS A 196 8.36 22.62 24.35
C CYS A 196 7.72 23.90 23.79
N LEU A 197 6.38 23.97 23.79
CA LEU A 197 5.60 25.15 23.38
C LEU A 197 5.76 26.38 24.32
N SER A 198 6.35 26.20 25.51
CA SER A 198 6.65 27.32 26.40
C SER A 198 7.77 28.21 25.88
N CYS A 199 8.60 27.73 24.95
CA CYS A 199 9.69 28.50 24.34
C CYS A 199 9.62 28.54 22.81
N HIS A 200 9.13 27.48 22.18
CA HIS A 200 9.02 27.40 20.72
C HIS A 200 7.60 27.70 20.24
N THR A 201 7.52 28.29 19.05
CA THR A 201 6.29 28.30 18.28
C THR A 201 6.22 27.08 17.36
N LEU A 202 5.00 26.57 17.15
CA LEU A 202 4.72 25.45 16.25
C LEU A 202 3.30 25.58 15.70
N ASP A 203 3.17 25.68 14.39
CA ASP A 203 1.92 25.79 13.65
C ASP A 203 0.99 26.90 14.21
N GLY A 204 1.59 28.02 14.66
CA GLY A 204 0.89 29.16 15.27
C GLY A 204 0.58 29.04 16.77
N ALA A 205 0.90 27.90 17.39
CA ALA A 205 0.79 27.71 18.85
C ALA A 205 2.14 27.98 19.54
N GLY A 206 2.10 28.18 20.87
CA GLY A 206 3.28 28.39 21.72
C GLY A 206 3.68 29.85 21.86
N THR A 207 4.90 30.10 22.34
CA THR A 207 5.46 31.47 22.48
C THR A 207 6.79 31.58 21.76
N SER A 208 7.12 32.77 21.25
CA SER A 208 8.40 33.03 20.59
C SER A 208 9.34 33.70 21.59
N GLN A 209 10.10 32.89 22.35
CA GLN A 209 11.12 33.41 23.26
C GLN A 209 12.40 33.82 22.49
N PRO A 210 13.17 34.81 22.97
CA PRO A 210 14.46 35.16 22.38
C PRO A 210 15.38 33.93 22.26
N GLY A 211 15.90 33.69 21.05
CA GLY A 211 16.77 32.54 20.77
C GLY A 211 16.05 31.21 20.50
N SER A 212 14.71 31.16 20.61
CA SER A 212 13.92 29.96 20.31
C SER A 212 13.25 30.10 18.93
N PRO A 213 13.69 29.32 17.91
CA PRO A 213 13.12 29.41 16.57
C PRO A 213 11.70 28.80 16.49
N ASP A 214 10.95 29.26 15.50
CA ASP A 214 9.71 28.62 15.05
C ASP A 214 10.03 27.25 14.43
N LEU A 215 9.43 26.20 14.97
CA LEU A 215 9.65 24.82 14.54
C LEU A 215 8.65 24.34 13.48
N SER A 216 7.72 25.18 13.04
CA SER A 216 6.68 24.82 12.06
C SER A 216 7.23 24.26 10.76
N ARG A 217 8.48 24.60 10.40
CA ARG A 217 9.15 24.23 9.14
C ARG A 217 10.39 23.36 9.33
N VAL A 218 10.66 22.90 10.55
CA VAL A 218 11.90 22.17 10.86
C VAL A 218 12.03 20.86 10.06
N GLY A 219 10.92 20.26 9.62
CA GLY A 219 10.88 19.03 8.84
C GLY A 219 11.56 19.09 7.47
N HIS A 220 11.70 20.28 6.86
CA HIS A 220 12.38 20.41 5.55
C HIS A 220 13.85 19.99 5.58
N ASN A 221 14.53 20.28 6.69
CA ASN A 221 15.92 19.90 6.92
C ASN A 221 16.06 18.80 8.00
N GLY A 222 14.96 18.50 8.69
CA GLY A 222 14.97 17.72 9.93
C GLY A 222 15.40 18.56 11.13
N PRO A 223 15.12 18.08 12.36
CA PRO A 223 15.67 18.69 13.56
C PRO A 223 17.20 18.67 13.51
N ALA A 224 17.84 19.71 14.03
CA ALA A 224 19.29 19.82 14.05
C ALA A 224 19.93 18.58 14.70
N ALA A 225 21.01 18.07 14.11
CA ALA A 225 21.76 16.96 14.70
C ALA A 225 22.24 17.37 16.11
N GLY A 226 22.03 16.51 17.10
CA GLY A 226 22.39 16.80 18.50
C GLY A 226 21.56 17.92 19.15
N TRP A 227 20.36 18.23 18.64
CA TRP A 227 19.49 19.24 19.25
C TRP A 227 19.26 18.99 20.74
N HIS A 228 19.06 17.73 21.14
CA HIS A 228 18.84 17.34 22.54
C HIS A 228 20.07 17.64 23.39
N ASP A 229 21.26 17.21 22.97
CA ASP A 229 22.52 17.49 23.67
C ASP A 229 22.82 18.99 23.78
N LEU A 230 22.46 19.76 22.73
CA LEU A 230 22.56 21.20 22.77
C LEU A 230 21.68 21.79 23.88
N HIS A 231 20.43 21.34 24.03
CA HIS A 231 19.54 21.82 25.08
C HIS A 231 20.05 21.43 26.48
N VAL A 232 20.62 20.22 26.63
CA VAL A 232 21.24 19.78 27.90
C VAL A 232 22.41 20.71 28.26
N ARG A 233 23.36 20.91 27.34
CA ARG A 233 24.51 21.80 27.57
C ARG A 233 24.11 23.25 27.85
N LEU A 234 23.14 23.78 27.11
CA LEU A 234 22.60 25.12 27.34
C LEU A 234 21.96 25.25 28.74
N SER A 235 21.33 24.19 29.25
CA SER A 235 20.73 24.19 30.58
C SER A 235 21.76 24.06 31.71
N GLU A 236 22.86 23.35 31.47
CA GLU A 236 23.97 23.21 32.42
C GLU A 236 24.80 24.50 32.54
N THR A 237 24.99 25.20 31.41
CA THR A 237 25.75 26.46 31.35
C THR A 237 24.91 27.71 31.62
N ALA A 238 23.59 27.55 31.77
CA ALA A 238 22.69 28.65 32.08
C ALA A 238 22.96 29.20 33.48
N ARG A 239 23.11 30.54 33.58
CA ARG A 239 23.22 31.25 34.86
C ARG A 239 22.05 30.89 35.77
N GLU A 240 22.26 30.95 37.09
CA GLU A 240 21.28 30.52 38.09
C GLU A 240 19.93 31.26 38.00
N SER A 241 19.95 32.52 37.53
CA SER A 241 18.78 33.36 37.24
C SER A 241 18.11 33.13 35.87
N SER A 242 18.65 32.22 35.05
CA SER A 242 18.09 31.90 33.72
C SER A 242 16.79 31.12 33.86
N LYS A 243 15.81 31.51 33.05
CA LYS A 243 14.53 30.79 32.90
C LYS A 243 14.67 29.50 32.07
N PHE A 244 15.81 29.29 31.41
CA PHE A 244 16.05 28.09 30.60
C PHE A 244 16.45 26.91 31.50
N ARG A 245 15.49 26.02 31.78
CA ARG A 245 15.68 24.77 32.53
C ARG A 245 15.21 23.60 31.69
N PHE A 246 16.15 22.90 31.07
CA PHE A 246 15.86 21.74 30.23
C PHE A 246 16.28 20.46 30.95
N LYS A 247 15.34 19.56 31.20
CA LYS A 247 15.63 18.24 31.77
C LYS A 247 16.00 17.25 30.66
N PRO A 248 17.10 16.49 30.79
CA PRO A 248 17.44 15.45 29.83
C PRO A 248 16.26 14.49 29.59
N LEU A 249 16.03 14.15 28.32
CA LEU A 249 14.98 13.25 27.88
C LEU A 249 15.56 11.85 27.68
N ALA A 250 14.74 10.81 27.83
CA ALA A 250 15.13 9.46 27.47
C ALA A 250 15.34 9.35 25.95
N GLY A 251 16.27 8.47 25.50
CA GLY A 251 16.58 8.32 24.08
C GLY A 251 15.36 8.04 23.19
N ALA A 252 14.42 7.20 23.67
CA ALA A 252 13.17 6.92 22.97
C ALA A 252 12.24 8.16 22.86
N ASP A 253 12.23 9.03 23.87
CA ASP A 253 11.47 10.29 23.82
C ASP A 253 12.09 11.26 22.80
N VAL A 254 13.43 11.34 22.75
CA VAL A 254 14.17 12.15 21.77
C VAL A 254 13.87 11.70 20.35
N GLU A 255 13.87 10.39 20.10
CA GLU A 255 13.55 9.81 18.80
C GLU A 255 12.11 10.13 18.37
N ALA A 256 11.14 9.93 19.27
CA ALA A 256 9.72 10.17 18.99
C ALA A 256 9.45 11.65 18.68
N ILE A 257 10.00 12.58 19.49
CA ILE A 257 9.91 14.01 19.22
C ILE A 257 10.58 14.35 17.88
N GLY A 258 11.74 13.76 17.59
CA GLY A 258 12.43 13.94 16.32
C GLY A 258 11.60 13.48 15.11
N GLU A 259 10.88 12.36 15.23
CA GLU A 259 9.94 11.90 14.19
C GLU A 259 8.75 12.85 13.99
N PHE A 260 8.17 13.35 15.08
CA PHE A 260 7.11 14.35 15.02
C PHE A 260 7.57 15.64 14.34
N LEU A 261 8.75 16.14 14.69
CA LEU A 261 9.32 17.36 14.11
C LEU A 261 9.66 17.20 12.61
N ARG A 262 10.00 15.98 12.16
CA ARG A 262 10.23 15.70 10.74
C ARG A 262 8.98 15.89 9.87
N GLU A 263 7.79 15.82 10.44
CA GLU A 263 6.52 16.07 9.72
C GLU A 263 6.18 17.57 9.62
N LYS A 264 6.97 18.45 10.26
CA LYS A 264 6.69 19.89 10.36
C LYS A 264 7.24 20.65 9.18
N VAL A 265 6.44 20.71 8.12
CA VAL A 265 6.77 21.31 6.82
C VAL A 265 6.03 22.62 6.56
N GLY A 266 5.42 23.24 7.58
CA GLY A 266 4.68 24.49 7.45
C GLY A 266 3.36 24.35 6.69
N ALA A 267 2.85 23.13 6.52
CA ALA A 267 1.58 22.79 5.87
C ALA A 267 0.83 21.71 6.68
N PRO A 268 0.48 21.97 7.95
CA PRO A 268 -0.07 20.95 8.86
C PRO A 268 -1.39 20.33 8.37
N LYS A 269 -2.23 21.08 7.66
CA LYS A 269 -3.51 20.56 7.12
C LYS A 269 -3.28 19.65 5.91
N LEU A 270 -2.31 19.98 5.07
CA LEU A 270 -1.88 19.09 3.99
C LEU A 270 -1.33 17.76 4.55
N MET A 271 -0.47 17.85 5.58
CA MET A 271 0.06 16.66 6.25
C MET A 271 -1.04 15.80 6.88
N ALA A 272 -2.03 16.44 7.53
CA ALA A 272 -3.20 15.75 8.06
C ALA A 272 -4.01 15.06 6.96
N GLY A 273 -4.27 15.75 5.84
CA GLY A 273 -4.95 15.18 4.68
C GLY A 273 -4.26 13.95 4.11
N LYS A 274 -2.93 14.00 3.99
CA LYS A 274 -2.12 12.86 3.54
C LYS A 274 -2.20 11.69 4.52
N ALA A 275 -2.16 11.95 5.82
CA ALA A 275 -2.28 10.92 6.85
C ALA A 275 -3.66 10.24 6.80
N VAL A 276 -4.73 11.01 6.58
CA VAL A 276 -6.09 10.48 6.38
C VAL A 276 -6.14 9.60 5.13
N ALA A 277 -5.58 10.05 4.00
CA ALA A 277 -5.54 9.27 2.76
C ALA A 277 -4.80 7.93 2.92
N HIS A 278 -3.70 7.90 3.67
CA HIS A 278 -2.95 6.67 3.94
C HIS A 278 -3.71 5.75 4.91
N ARG A 279 -4.32 6.29 5.97
CA ARG A 279 -5.11 5.53 6.94
C ARG A 279 -6.36 4.89 6.31
N LEU A 280 -7.02 5.62 5.41
CA LEU A 280 -8.16 5.11 4.66
C LEU A 280 -7.75 4.17 3.52
N GLY A 281 -6.45 4.06 3.25
CA GLY A 281 -5.89 3.17 2.24
C GLY A 281 -6.30 3.57 0.81
N CYS A 282 -6.38 4.87 0.50
CA CYS A 282 -6.75 5.33 -0.85
C CYS A 282 -5.87 4.71 -1.94
N ARG A 283 -4.58 4.47 -1.62
CA ARG A 283 -3.62 3.80 -2.52
C ARG A 283 -3.87 2.30 -2.72
N GLY A 284 -4.75 1.69 -1.92
CA GLY A 284 -5.24 0.33 -2.13
C GLY A 284 -6.06 0.18 -3.42
N CYS A 285 -6.69 1.26 -3.89
CA CYS A 285 -7.42 1.27 -5.17
C CYS A 285 -6.78 2.21 -6.20
N HIS A 286 -6.27 3.36 -5.76
CA HIS A 286 -5.77 4.41 -6.63
C HIS A 286 -4.25 4.39 -6.75
N LYS A 287 -3.76 4.69 -7.95
CA LYS A 287 -2.34 4.98 -8.19
C LYS A 287 -2.06 6.45 -7.88
N VAL A 288 -0.92 6.73 -7.25
CA VAL A 288 -0.38 8.08 -7.09
C VAL A 288 1.12 8.03 -7.34
N ASN A 289 1.57 8.78 -8.33
CA ASN A 289 2.95 8.85 -8.81
C ASN A 289 3.53 7.46 -9.10
N GLY A 290 2.76 6.62 -9.80
CA GLY A 290 3.18 5.26 -10.17
C GLY A 290 3.04 4.20 -9.07
N VAL A 291 2.61 4.58 -7.86
CA VAL A 291 2.56 3.69 -6.68
C VAL A 291 1.14 3.60 -6.14
N GLY A 292 0.62 2.39 -6.02
CA GLY A 292 -0.76 2.13 -5.61
C GLY A 292 -1.49 1.20 -6.58
N GLY A 293 -2.75 0.93 -6.26
CA GLY A 293 -3.61 0.00 -7.00
C GLY A 293 -4.02 0.56 -8.35
N ASP A 294 -4.48 -0.33 -9.22
CA ASP A 294 -4.97 -0.05 -10.57
C ASP A 294 -6.48 -0.32 -10.71
N LEU A 295 -7.17 -0.54 -9.59
CA LEU A 295 -8.61 -0.77 -9.54
C LEU A 295 -9.43 0.52 -9.76
N ALA A 296 -8.80 1.69 -9.59
CA ALA A 296 -9.43 3.00 -9.70
C ALA A 296 -8.52 3.99 -10.47
N PRO A 297 -9.06 5.15 -10.92
CA PRO A 297 -8.28 6.13 -11.67
C PRO A 297 -7.03 6.62 -10.95
N ASP A 298 -5.99 6.96 -11.72
CA ASP A 298 -4.77 7.57 -11.20
C ASP A 298 -5.06 8.99 -10.67
N LEU A 299 -4.69 9.26 -9.43
CA LEU A 299 -4.95 10.54 -8.75
C LEU A 299 -3.77 11.53 -8.85
N SER A 300 -2.68 11.18 -9.52
CA SER A 300 -1.44 11.98 -9.55
C SER A 300 -1.62 13.44 -10.00
N GLN A 301 -2.70 13.73 -10.72
CA GLN A 301 -3.04 15.06 -11.24
C GLN A 301 -4.44 15.54 -10.80
N GLU A 302 -5.05 14.92 -9.79
CA GLU A 302 -6.42 15.25 -9.38
C GLU A 302 -6.59 16.74 -9.04
N GLY A 303 -5.57 17.37 -8.44
CA GLY A 303 -5.58 18.78 -8.08
C GLY A 303 -5.58 19.75 -9.26
N ARG A 304 -5.35 19.27 -10.50
CA ARG A 304 -5.40 20.08 -11.74
C ARG A 304 -6.70 19.89 -12.51
N ARG A 305 -7.64 19.08 -12.01
CA ARG A 305 -8.91 18.81 -12.70
C ARG A 305 -9.74 20.09 -12.83
N ARG A 306 -10.17 20.41 -14.06
CA ARG A 306 -10.87 21.66 -14.33
C ARG A 306 -12.34 21.52 -13.94
N PRO A 307 -12.96 22.54 -13.34
CA PRO A 307 -14.40 22.53 -13.07
C PRO A 307 -15.28 22.31 -14.32
N ALA A 308 -14.79 22.63 -15.53
CA ALA A 308 -15.50 22.34 -16.77
C ALA A 308 -15.60 20.83 -17.07
N ASP A 309 -14.69 20.01 -16.52
CA ASP A 309 -14.66 18.56 -16.68
C ASP A 309 -15.42 17.81 -15.56
N LEU A 310 -16.20 18.53 -14.75
CA LEU A 310 -16.91 18.02 -13.58
C LEU A 310 -18.42 18.23 -13.70
N ASP A 311 -19.19 17.20 -13.32
CA ASP A 311 -20.62 17.35 -13.12
C ASP A 311 -20.92 17.88 -11.70
N PHE A 312 -21.64 19.00 -11.65
CA PHE A 312 -22.08 19.65 -10.41
C PHE A 312 -23.58 19.51 -10.15
N SER A 313 -24.32 18.76 -10.98
CA SER A 313 -25.77 18.58 -10.88
C SER A 313 -26.23 18.16 -9.48
N SER A 314 -25.42 17.35 -8.79
CA SER A 314 -25.70 16.81 -7.46
C SER A 314 -24.85 17.43 -6.34
N VAL A 315 -24.12 18.51 -6.63
CA VAL A 315 -23.20 19.17 -5.69
C VAL A 315 -23.79 20.50 -5.23
N SER A 316 -23.97 20.63 -3.91
CA SER A 316 -24.41 21.89 -3.30
C SER A 316 -23.25 22.88 -3.14
N GLY A 317 -23.51 24.16 -3.40
CA GLY A 317 -22.55 25.24 -3.17
C GLY A 317 -21.78 25.70 -4.42
N PRO A 318 -20.60 26.33 -4.25
CA PRO A 318 -19.81 26.83 -5.37
C PRO A 318 -19.39 25.72 -6.34
N ARG A 319 -19.42 26.01 -7.65
CA ARG A 319 -18.95 25.09 -8.71
C ARG A 319 -17.42 25.05 -8.79
N LEU A 320 -16.79 24.55 -7.73
CA LEU A 320 -15.34 24.45 -7.56
C LEU A 320 -14.93 23.00 -7.30
N LEU A 321 -13.72 22.63 -7.72
CA LEU A 321 -13.16 21.29 -7.49
C LEU A 321 -13.24 20.83 -6.01
N PRO A 322 -12.92 21.65 -5.00
CA PRO A 322 -13.00 21.21 -3.60
C PRO A 322 -14.43 20.85 -3.16
N SER A 323 -15.43 21.62 -3.60
CA SER A 323 -16.85 21.33 -3.32
C SER A 323 -17.29 20.02 -3.97
N TRP A 324 -16.79 19.75 -5.18
CA TRP A 324 -17.01 18.47 -5.86
C TRP A 324 -16.36 17.31 -5.12
N LEU A 325 -15.08 17.45 -4.71
CA LEU A 325 -14.32 16.42 -3.99
C LEU A 325 -14.99 16.05 -2.66
N VAL A 326 -15.37 17.04 -1.85
CA VAL A 326 -16.08 16.81 -0.58
C VAL A 326 -17.39 16.07 -0.82
N ALA A 327 -18.19 16.50 -1.80
CA ALA A 327 -19.45 15.83 -2.13
C ALA A 327 -19.22 14.38 -2.60
N HIS A 328 -18.21 14.17 -3.45
CA HIS A 328 -17.85 12.86 -3.99
C HIS A 328 -17.37 11.92 -2.89
N PHE A 329 -16.52 12.37 -1.96
CA PHE A 329 -16.07 11.52 -0.86
C PHE A 329 -17.19 11.09 0.09
N LYS A 330 -18.18 11.96 0.30
CA LYS A 330 -19.33 11.66 1.15
C LYS A 330 -20.36 10.75 0.47
N ASN A 331 -20.51 10.84 -0.84
CA ASN A 331 -21.42 9.98 -1.59
C ASN A 331 -20.97 9.86 -3.06
N PRO A 332 -20.06 8.92 -3.37
CA PRO A 332 -19.48 8.81 -4.70
C PRO A 332 -20.52 8.55 -5.78
N SER A 333 -21.45 7.62 -5.54
CA SER A 333 -22.48 7.22 -6.52
C SER A 333 -23.52 8.30 -6.81
N ARG A 334 -23.74 9.24 -5.88
CA ARG A 334 -24.61 10.40 -6.11
C ARG A 334 -23.95 11.44 -7.01
N VAL A 335 -22.65 11.67 -6.83
CA VAL A 335 -21.90 12.66 -7.62
C VAL A 335 -21.47 12.11 -8.97
N VAL A 336 -21.11 10.84 -9.02
CA VAL A 336 -20.76 10.10 -10.23
C VAL A 336 -21.67 8.87 -10.31
N PRO A 337 -22.78 8.94 -11.08
CA PRO A 337 -23.67 7.81 -11.26
C PRO A 337 -22.92 6.57 -11.74
N GLY A 338 -23.11 5.43 -11.05
CA GLY A 338 -22.42 4.18 -11.35
C GLY A 338 -20.97 4.11 -10.87
N SER A 339 -20.53 5.03 -10.00
CA SER A 339 -19.18 4.98 -9.40
C SER A 339 -18.89 3.65 -8.72
N ALA A 340 -17.72 3.07 -9.02
CA ALA A 340 -17.20 1.90 -8.33
C ALA A 340 -16.52 2.26 -6.99
N MET A 341 -16.32 3.55 -6.70
CA MET A 341 -15.77 3.99 -5.42
C MET A 341 -16.81 3.74 -4.31
N PRO A 342 -16.47 2.98 -3.26
CA PRO A 342 -17.41 2.69 -2.20
C PRO A 342 -17.67 3.95 -1.35
N ASP A 343 -18.86 4.02 -0.76
CA ASP A 343 -19.12 4.95 0.33
C ASP A 343 -18.30 4.52 1.56
N LEU A 344 -17.32 5.34 1.92
CA LEU A 344 -16.40 5.09 3.03
C LEU A 344 -16.95 5.55 4.38
N ALA A 345 -18.14 6.17 4.42
CA ALA A 345 -18.77 6.74 5.60
C ALA A 345 -17.83 7.65 6.42
N ILE A 346 -17.04 8.48 5.72
CA ILE A 346 -16.06 9.37 6.35
C ILE A 346 -16.74 10.60 6.96
N SER A 347 -16.07 11.19 7.97
CA SER A 347 -16.52 12.43 8.60
C SER A 347 -16.30 13.64 7.69
N ASP A 348 -16.99 14.75 7.98
CA ASP A 348 -16.77 16.03 7.27
C ASP A 348 -15.34 16.54 7.43
N ALA A 349 -14.73 16.33 8.60
CA ALA A 349 -13.35 16.70 8.86
C ALA A 349 -12.37 15.85 8.03
N ASP A 350 -12.60 14.54 7.90
CA ASP A 350 -11.79 13.67 7.04
C ASP A 350 -11.99 14.03 5.56
N ALA A 351 -13.20 14.36 5.12
CA ALA A 351 -13.48 14.80 3.75
C ALA A 351 -12.77 16.12 3.41
N ASP A 352 -12.77 17.08 4.34
CA ASP A 352 -12.04 18.34 4.20
C ASP A 352 -10.52 18.10 4.16
N ALA A 353 -9.99 17.29 5.07
CA ALA A 353 -8.57 16.93 5.10
C ALA A 353 -8.12 16.23 3.80
N LEU A 354 -8.88 15.25 3.31
CA LEU A 354 -8.62 14.59 2.03
C LEU A 354 -8.60 15.58 0.86
N THR A 355 -9.45 16.60 0.91
CA THR A 355 -9.50 17.65 -0.10
C THR A 355 -8.21 18.46 -0.15
N TYR A 356 -7.56 18.78 0.99
CA TYR A 356 -6.21 19.36 0.98
C TYR A 356 -5.21 18.48 0.22
N TYR A 357 -5.23 17.17 0.49
CA TYR A 357 -4.30 16.25 -0.15
C TYR A 357 -4.59 16.10 -1.65
N MET A 358 -5.83 15.93 -2.09
CA MET A 358 -6.16 15.86 -3.52
C MET A 358 -5.76 17.11 -4.29
N LEU A 359 -6.06 18.29 -3.74
CA LEU A 359 -5.68 19.55 -4.35
C LEU A 359 -4.16 19.72 -4.43
N SER A 360 -3.41 19.02 -3.57
CA SER A 360 -1.94 19.02 -3.61
C SER A 360 -1.36 18.11 -4.69
N LEU A 361 -2.14 17.17 -5.23
CA LEU A 361 -1.76 16.30 -6.34
C LEU A 361 -1.84 17.08 -7.67
N ARG A 362 -0.99 18.10 -7.79
CA ARG A 362 -0.96 19.06 -8.90
C ARG A 362 0.46 19.38 -9.35
N ARG A 363 1.26 18.33 -9.51
CA ARG A 363 2.70 18.42 -9.80
C ARG A 363 2.98 19.42 -10.94
N LEU A 364 3.86 20.38 -10.64
CA LEU A 364 4.40 21.30 -11.64
C LEU A 364 5.52 20.63 -12.42
N ASP A 365 5.54 20.89 -13.71
CA ASP A 365 6.64 20.49 -14.58
C ASP A 365 7.77 21.52 -14.41
N LEU A 366 8.81 21.11 -13.67
CA LEU A 366 9.92 21.96 -13.27
C LEU A 366 11.22 21.36 -13.80
N PRO A 367 12.14 22.19 -14.34
CA PRO A 367 13.51 21.76 -14.57
C PRO A 367 14.10 21.15 -13.30
N GLN A 368 14.85 20.06 -13.44
CA GLN A 368 15.39 19.30 -12.28
C GLN A 368 16.25 20.18 -11.35
N ALA A 369 16.92 21.19 -11.90
CA ALA A 369 17.72 22.15 -11.13
C ALA A 369 16.91 22.93 -10.07
N LEU A 370 15.59 23.04 -10.25
CA LEU A 370 14.69 23.74 -9.34
C LEU A 370 13.93 22.79 -8.40
N TRP A 371 14.20 21.49 -8.44
CA TRP A 371 13.51 20.54 -7.57
C TRP A 371 13.92 20.75 -6.12
N PRO A 372 12.94 20.84 -5.20
CA PRO A 372 13.27 20.86 -3.79
C PRO A 372 13.88 19.51 -3.36
N ARG A 373 14.67 19.52 -2.28
CA ARG A 373 15.43 18.36 -1.82
C ARG A 373 14.56 17.12 -1.59
N ASP A 374 13.35 17.31 -1.08
CA ASP A 374 12.41 16.23 -0.84
C ASP A 374 11.94 15.61 -2.16
N ARG A 375 11.62 16.41 -3.19
CA ARG A 375 11.28 15.90 -4.53
C ARG A 375 12.43 15.12 -5.15
N VAL A 376 13.68 15.60 -5.00
CA VAL A 376 14.87 14.86 -5.44
C VAL A 376 14.96 13.50 -4.73
N ARG A 377 14.77 13.45 -3.41
CA ARG A 377 14.77 12.19 -2.66
C ARG A 377 13.72 11.19 -3.16
N SER A 378 12.50 11.66 -3.43
CA SER A 378 11.44 10.80 -3.98
C SER A 378 11.71 10.36 -5.42
N GLU A 379 11.86 11.31 -6.34
CA GLU A 379 11.83 11.03 -7.77
C GLU A 379 13.19 10.53 -8.30
N ARG A 380 14.30 10.91 -7.68
CA ARG A 380 15.65 10.48 -8.09
C ARG A 380 16.19 9.34 -7.23
N LEU A 381 15.97 9.38 -5.91
CA LEU A 381 16.52 8.37 -4.99
C LEU A 381 15.50 7.27 -4.65
N GLY A 382 14.24 7.39 -5.07
CA GLY A 382 13.20 6.39 -4.80
C GLY A 382 12.81 6.29 -3.32
N GLU A 383 13.03 7.36 -2.53
CA GLU A 383 12.53 7.41 -1.16
C GLU A 383 11.01 7.48 -1.14
N ARG A 384 10.39 6.76 -0.18
CA ARG A 384 8.93 6.79 -0.01
C ARG A 384 8.52 7.99 0.82
N GLU A 385 7.48 8.64 0.36
CA GLU A 385 6.84 9.77 1.03
C GLU A 385 6.04 9.39 2.30
N PHE A 386 6.20 8.15 2.78
CA PHE A 386 5.66 7.60 4.00
C PHE A 386 6.63 6.56 4.60
N ALA A 387 6.46 6.25 5.88
CA ALA A 387 7.24 5.22 6.55
C ALA A 387 7.06 3.85 5.86
N VAL A 388 8.17 3.12 5.73
CA VAL A 388 8.24 1.83 5.02
C VAL A 388 8.26 0.64 5.97
N ASP A 389 7.88 0.86 7.23
CA ASP A 389 7.62 -0.24 8.14
C ASP A 389 6.34 -0.99 7.72
N GLY A 390 6.21 -2.23 8.18
CA GLY A 390 5.12 -3.11 7.77
C GLY A 390 3.72 -2.60 8.13
N GLU A 391 3.57 -1.89 9.26
CA GLU A 391 2.27 -1.34 9.69
C GLU A 391 1.84 -0.20 8.77
N SER A 392 2.75 0.73 8.50
CA SER A 392 2.51 1.86 7.59
C SER A 392 2.22 1.39 6.17
N LEU A 393 3.01 0.44 5.65
CA LEU A 393 2.77 -0.15 4.33
C LEU A 393 1.41 -0.86 4.28
N TYR A 394 1.09 -1.67 5.29
CA TYR A 394 -0.19 -2.38 5.35
C TYR A 394 -1.38 -1.40 5.38
N ALA A 395 -1.30 -0.32 6.15
CA ALA A 395 -2.33 0.72 6.18
C ALA A 395 -2.55 1.35 4.80
N VAL A 396 -1.46 1.70 4.11
CA VAL A 396 -1.50 2.38 2.81
C VAL A 396 -2.08 1.51 1.69
N PHE A 397 -1.69 0.23 1.63
CA PHE A 397 -1.99 -0.64 0.48
C PHE A 397 -3.10 -1.66 0.74
N CYS A 398 -3.19 -2.18 1.97
CA CYS A 398 -3.99 -3.38 2.25
C CYS A 398 -5.27 -3.07 3.02
N ALA A 399 -5.22 -2.11 3.96
CA ALA A 399 -6.29 -1.89 4.93
C ALA A 399 -7.62 -1.42 4.35
N ALA A 400 -7.62 -0.82 3.15
CA ALA A 400 -8.83 -0.43 2.43
C ALA A 400 -9.73 -1.62 2.08
N CYS A 401 -9.13 -2.79 1.83
CA CYS A 401 -9.87 -4.03 1.56
C CYS A 401 -9.88 -4.95 2.78
N HIS A 402 -8.74 -5.10 3.44
CA HIS A 402 -8.57 -6.12 4.49
C HIS A 402 -8.85 -5.62 5.91
N GLY A 403 -9.17 -4.34 6.11
CA GLY A 403 -9.30 -3.76 7.44
C GLY A 403 -7.95 -3.46 8.09
N LEU A 404 -7.92 -2.60 9.11
CA LEU A 404 -6.67 -2.15 9.73
C LEU A 404 -5.97 -3.26 10.54
N ARG A 405 -6.73 -4.26 10.98
CA ARG A 405 -6.24 -5.44 11.72
C ARG A 405 -6.36 -6.73 10.90
N GLY A 406 -6.63 -6.62 9.60
CA GLY A 406 -6.84 -7.80 8.76
C GLY A 406 -8.18 -8.50 9.01
N GLU A 407 -9.15 -7.84 9.62
CA GLU A 407 -10.48 -8.36 9.94
C GLU A 407 -11.41 -8.54 8.72
N GLY A 408 -10.98 -8.07 7.54
CA GLY A 408 -11.79 -8.03 6.33
C GLY A 408 -12.72 -6.81 6.30
N ARG A 409 -13.31 -6.53 5.14
CA ARG A 409 -14.31 -5.46 4.97
C ARG A 409 -15.43 -5.89 4.03
N ARG A 410 -16.59 -5.24 4.19
CA ARG A 410 -17.74 -5.37 3.30
C ARG A 410 -18.27 -3.97 2.97
N PHE A 411 -18.46 -3.67 1.69
CA PHE A 411 -18.98 -2.37 1.26
C PHE A 411 -20.50 -2.44 1.02
N GLY A 412 -21.30 -2.53 2.07
CA GLY A 412 -22.76 -2.54 1.95
C GLY A 412 -23.38 -3.90 1.56
N PRO A 413 -24.73 -3.96 1.46
CA PRO A 413 -25.46 -5.23 1.36
C PRO A 413 -25.28 -5.94 0.01
N GLN A 414 -25.04 -5.20 -1.07
CA GLN A 414 -24.93 -5.70 -2.45
C GLN A 414 -23.48 -5.92 -2.94
N VAL A 415 -22.45 -5.65 -2.12
CA VAL A 415 -21.04 -5.71 -2.55
C VAL A 415 -20.28 -6.88 -1.94
N GLU A 416 -19.26 -7.30 -2.68
CA GLU A 416 -18.23 -8.29 -2.37
C GLU A 416 -17.64 -8.13 -0.96
N THR A 417 -17.41 -9.28 -0.31
CA THR A 417 -16.75 -9.36 0.99
C THR A 417 -15.25 -9.59 0.78
N PHE A 418 -14.42 -8.68 1.29
CA PHE A 418 -12.98 -8.85 1.31
C PHE A 418 -12.58 -9.73 2.50
N PRO A 419 -11.74 -10.75 2.28
CA PRO A 419 -11.47 -11.76 3.30
C PRO A 419 -10.65 -11.20 4.46
N ALA A 420 -10.93 -11.72 5.65
CA ALA A 420 -10.06 -11.55 6.80
C ALA A 420 -8.71 -12.27 6.55
N ILE A 421 -7.61 -11.54 6.75
CA ILE A 421 -6.23 -12.02 6.59
C ILE A 421 -5.39 -11.86 7.86
N GLY A 422 -5.93 -11.23 8.90
CA GLY A 422 -5.28 -11.07 10.21
C GLY A 422 -5.59 -12.20 11.21
N GLY A 423 -6.48 -13.12 10.85
CA GLY A 423 -6.90 -14.21 11.73
C GLY A 423 -5.79 -15.24 11.99
N ALA A 424 -5.67 -15.69 13.25
CA ALA A 424 -4.67 -16.67 13.68
C ALA A 424 -4.75 -17.99 12.90
N ASP A 425 -5.96 -18.50 12.65
CA ASP A 425 -6.18 -19.74 11.89
C ASP A 425 -5.59 -19.66 10.47
N PHE A 426 -5.78 -18.52 9.78
CA PHE A 426 -5.27 -18.32 8.42
C PHE A 426 -3.76 -18.10 8.43
N LEU A 427 -3.26 -17.19 9.27
CA LEU A 427 -1.85 -16.85 9.29
C LEU A 427 -1.00 -18.05 9.73
N ALA A 428 -1.47 -18.87 10.67
CA ALA A 428 -0.74 -20.07 11.06
C ALA A 428 -0.50 -21.06 9.91
N LEU A 429 -1.39 -21.10 8.91
CA LEU A 429 -1.29 -21.98 7.75
C LEU A 429 -0.57 -21.31 6.57
N ALA A 430 -0.87 -20.03 6.32
CA ALA A 430 -0.30 -19.24 5.25
C ALA A 430 1.17 -18.96 5.56
N SER A 431 2.11 -19.49 4.78
CA SER A 431 3.54 -19.24 4.96
C SER A 431 3.98 -17.85 4.50
N ASN A 432 5.17 -17.42 4.93
CA ASN A 432 5.72 -16.13 4.51
C ASN A 432 5.87 -16.06 2.98
N ARG A 433 6.25 -17.16 2.34
CA ARG A 433 6.30 -17.27 0.88
C ARG A 433 4.91 -17.14 0.26
N PHE A 434 3.91 -17.85 0.78
CA PHE A 434 2.53 -17.73 0.30
C PHE A 434 2.05 -16.29 0.39
N LEU A 435 2.27 -15.63 1.53
CA LEU A 435 1.89 -14.23 1.74
C LEU A 435 2.66 -13.29 0.79
N ALA A 436 3.99 -13.39 0.74
CA ALA A 436 4.84 -12.53 -0.10
C ALA A 436 4.50 -12.68 -1.59
N ARG A 437 4.33 -13.91 -2.08
CA ARG A 437 3.95 -14.17 -3.48
C ARG A 437 2.54 -13.69 -3.78
N THR A 438 1.58 -13.92 -2.88
CA THR A 438 0.21 -13.41 -3.03
C THR A 438 0.18 -11.88 -3.06
N ILE A 439 1.01 -11.20 -2.25
CA ILE A 439 1.13 -9.74 -2.28
C ILE A 439 1.76 -9.28 -3.60
N ALA A 440 2.91 -9.86 -3.97
CA ALA A 440 3.66 -9.43 -5.15
C ALA A 440 2.90 -9.67 -6.47
N GLN A 441 2.28 -10.84 -6.62
CA GLN A 441 1.63 -11.27 -7.87
C GLN A 441 0.11 -11.10 -7.85
N GLY A 442 -0.48 -10.75 -6.71
CA GLY A 442 -1.92 -10.68 -6.56
C GLY A 442 -2.59 -12.05 -6.76
N ARG A 443 -3.86 -12.01 -7.18
CA ARG A 443 -4.62 -13.19 -7.60
C ARG A 443 -5.30 -12.88 -8.94
N PRO A 444 -4.74 -13.32 -10.08
CA PRO A 444 -5.34 -13.06 -11.39
C PRO A 444 -6.82 -13.44 -11.46
N GLY A 445 -7.64 -12.61 -12.11
CA GLY A 445 -9.10 -12.80 -12.16
C GLY A 445 -9.84 -12.49 -10.85
N ARG A 446 -9.16 -11.94 -9.84
CA ARG A 446 -9.76 -11.44 -8.59
C ARG A 446 -9.43 -9.96 -8.37
N LYS A 447 -10.18 -9.31 -7.49
CA LYS A 447 -9.96 -7.93 -7.03
C LYS A 447 -8.78 -7.78 -6.05
N MET A 448 -7.90 -8.78 -5.95
CA MET A 448 -6.64 -8.68 -5.21
C MET A 448 -5.52 -8.43 -6.23
N PRO A 449 -5.17 -7.15 -6.49
CA PRO A 449 -4.21 -6.80 -7.53
C PRO A 449 -2.79 -7.24 -7.15
N ALA A 450 -1.91 -7.27 -8.14
CA ALA A 450 -0.49 -7.48 -7.94
C ALA A 450 0.14 -6.20 -7.39
N TRP A 451 0.88 -6.33 -6.28
CA TRP A 451 1.54 -5.18 -5.65
C TRP A 451 3.03 -5.10 -5.91
N GLY A 452 3.60 -6.05 -6.64
CA GLY A 452 5.02 -6.09 -6.98
C GLY A 452 5.54 -4.81 -7.62
N ALA A 453 6.87 -4.69 -7.69
CA ALA A 453 7.54 -3.46 -8.08
C ALA A 453 7.12 -2.93 -9.47
N LYS A 454 6.64 -3.81 -10.37
CA LYS A 454 6.20 -3.43 -11.72
C LYS A 454 4.73 -3.02 -11.76
N GLU A 455 3.88 -3.60 -10.92
CA GLU A 455 2.43 -3.47 -10.97
C GLU A 455 1.93 -2.37 -10.01
N GLY A 456 2.02 -2.63 -8.70
CA GLY A 456 1.59 -1.73 -7.62
C GLY A 456 2.72 -0.90 -7.00
N GLY A 457 3.96 -1.26 -7.33
CA GLY A 457 5.15 -0.50 -6.99
C GLY A 457 5.85 -0.91 -5.71
N LEU A 458 5.42 -1.95 -4.97
CA LEU A 458 6.12 -2.40 -3.75
C LEU A 458 7.45 -3.09 -4.07
N ARG A 459 8.49 -2.72 -3.33
CA ARG A 459 9.81 -3.35 -3.39
C ARG A 459 9.82 -4.67 -2.61
N PRO A 460 10.69 -5.65 -2.94
CA PRO A 460 10.75 -6.92 -2.22
C PRO A 460 10.87 -6.78 -0.70
N GLY A 461 11.76 -5.91 -0.21
CA GLY A 461 11.89 -5.67 1.24
C GLY A 461 10.68 -4.99 1.88
N GLU A 462 9.87 -4.25 1.11
CA GLU A 462 8.60 -3.69 1.60
C GLU A 462 7.54 -4.79 1.71
N VAL A 463 7.50 -5.73 0.76
CA VAL A 463 6.65 -6.92 0.85
C VAL A 463 7.01 -7.73 2.09
N ASP A 464 8.30 -7.96 2.34
CA ASP A 464 8.76 -8.65 3.55
C ASP A 464 8.36 -7.92 4.84
N SER A 465 8.42 -6.58 4.83
CA SER A 465 7.96 -5.76 5.96
C SER A 465 6.46 -5.93 6.21
N ILE A 466 5.63 -5.95 5.16
CA ILE A 466 4.18 -6.22 5.28
C ILE A 466 3.94 -7.63 5.83
N VAL A 467 4.66 -8.65 5.33
CA VAL A 467 4.54 -10.03 5.81
C VAL A 467 4.91 -10.11 7.29
N ALA A 468 5.98 -9.44 7.71
CA ALA A 468 6.37 -9.37 9.11
C ALA A 468 5.26 -8.73 9.97
N HIS A 469 4.65 -7.63 9.50
CA HIS A 469 3.53 -7.00 10.20
C HIS A 469 2.30 -7.93 10.30
N LEU A 470 1.93 -8.63 9.22
CA LEU A 470 0.85 -9.61 9.25
C LEU A 470 1.05 -10.66 10.36
N ARG A 471 2.30 -11.09 10.62
CA ARG A 471 2.62 -12.02 11.72
C ARG A 471 2.37 -11.45 13.12
N THR A 472 2.30 -10.14 13.27
CA THR A 472 2.02 -9.51 14.56
C THR A 472 0.52 -9.41 14.86
N LEU A 473 -0.34 -9.45 13.83
CA LEU A 473 -1.79 -9.28 13.98
C LEU A 473 -2.47 -10.34 14.87
N PRO A 474 -2.12 -11.64 14.81
CA PRO A 474 -2.77 -12.67 15.63
C PRO A 474 -2.59 -12.59 17.15
N GLY A 475 -1.69 -11.74 17.67
CA GLY A 475 -1.46 -11.60 19.11
C GLY A 475 -0.94 -12.87 19.84
N THR A 476 -0.43 -13.88 19.11
CA THR A 476 -0.24 -15.25 19.64
C THR A 476 0.87 -15.40 20.68
N ALA A 477 1.88 -14.51 20.70
CA ALA A 477 2.99 -14.60 21.66
C ALA A 477 2.55 -14.42 23.13
N ARG A 478 1.43 -13.74 23.37
CA ARG A 478 0.86 -13.59 24.71
C ARG A 478 0.19 -14.87 25.22
N ALA A 479 -0.36 -15.68 24.31
CA ALA A 479 -1.11 -16.87 24.66
C ALA A 479 -0.23 -18.03 25.19
N GLU A 480 1.01 -18.21 24.73
CA GLU A 480 1.86 -19.34 25.16
C GLU A 480 2.18 -19.31 26.67
N LYS A 481 2.60 -18.14 27.17
CA LYS A 481 2.92 -17.98 28.60
C LYS A 481 1.68 -18.17 29.49
N GLU A 482 0.53 -17.69 29.02
CA GLU A 482 -0.74 -17.85 29.71
C GLU A 482 -1.17 -19.32 29.76
N VAL A 483 -0.96 -20.09 28.68
CA VAL A 483 -1.23 -21.53 28.63
C VAL A 483 -0.35 -22.31 29.62
N LEU A 484 0.95 -22.03 29.64
CA LEU A 484 1.89 -22.70 30.54
C LEU A 484 1.62 -22.42 32.03
N ALA A 485 1.00 -21.27 32.33
CA ALA A 485 0.62 -20.90 33.70
C ALA A 485 -0.78 -21.42 34.10
N ALA A 486 -1.58 -21.91 33.15
CA ALA A 486 -2.95 -22.34 33.40
C ALA A 486 -3.04 -23.83 33.80
N THR A 487 -4.00 -24.15 34.67
CA THR A 487 -4.30 -25.53 35.05
C THR A 487 -5.35 -26.12 34.11
N GLY A 488 -4.98 -27.12 33.32
CA GLY A 488 -5.88 -27.80 32.39
C GLY A 488 -6.86 -28.78 33.05
N ASN A 489 -8.02 -29.01 32.42
CA ASN A 489 -9.03 -30.00 32.80
C ASN A 489 -9.09 -31.14 31.75
N ARG A 490 -8.79 -32.37 32.17
CA ARG A 490 -8.71 -33.53 31.27
C ARG A 490 -10.00 -33.80 30.49
N LEU A 491 -11.17 -33.63 31.11
CA LEU A 491 -12.47 -33.86 30.47
C LEU A 491 -12.76 -32.83 29.37
N VAL A 492 -12.43 -31.57 29.61
CA VAL A 492 -12.54 -30.51 28.60
C VAL A 492 -11.58 -30.81 27.46
N GLY A 493 -10.33 -31.14 27.81
CA GLY A 493 -9.28 -31.50 26.85
C GLY A 493 -9.66 -32.68 25.95
N ASP A 494 -10.24 -33.75 26.50
CA ASP A 494 -10.72 -34.90 25.71
C ASP A 494 -11.76 -34.50 24.67
N ARG A 495 -12.75 -33.69 25.07
CA ARG A 495 -13.80 -33.22 24.17
C ARG A 495 -13.23 -32.32 23.07
N LEU A 496 -12.29 -31.44 23.41
CA LEU A 496 -11.59 -30.60 22.44
C LEU A 496 -10.75 -31.46 21.48
N TYR A 497 -10.01 -32.44 22.00
CA TYR A 497 -9.14 -33.32 21.22
C TYR A 497 -9.93 -34.16 20.22
N ALA A 498 -11.02 -34.80 20.68
CA ALA A 498 -11.90 -35.60 19.83
C ALA A 498 -12.47 -34.77 18.66
N ARG A 499 -12.78 -33.49 18.91
CA ARG A 499 -13.39 -32.60 17.92
C ARG A 499 -12.38 -31.96 16.95
N GLU A 500 -11.19 -31.61 17.44
CA GLU A 500 -10.25 -30.74 16.70
C GLU A 500 -8.97 -31.46 16.25
N CYS A 501 -8.55 -32.54 16.94
CA CYS A 501 -7.25 -33.18 16.75
C CYS A 501 -7.35 -34.59 16.19
N ALA A 502 -8.36 -35.37 16.60
CA ALA A 502 -8.47 -36.79 16.29
C ALA A 502 -8.57 -37.10 14.79
N VAL A 503 -9.15 -36.19 13.99
CA VAL A 503 -9.24 -36.33 12.52
C VAL A 503 -7.87 -36.50 11.86
N CYS A 504 -6.82 -35.91 12.44
CA CYS A 504 -5.44 -36.04 11.95
C CYS A 504 -4.58 -36.97 12.82
N HIS A 505 -4.77 -36.96 14.14
CA HIS A 505 -3.86 -37.63 15.08
C HIS A 505 -4.39 -38.96 15.63
N GLY A 506 -5.58 -39.40 15.21
CA GLY A 506 -6.23 -40.59 15.76
C GLY A 506 -6.93 -40.32 17.08
N SER A 507 -7.81 -41.25 17.50
CA SER A 507 -8.64 -41.08 18.69
C SER A 507 -7.87 -41.16 20.02
N ARG A 508 -6.71 -41.82 19.99
CA ARG A 508 -5.80 -42.09 21.12
C ARG A 508 -4.39 -41.57 20.83
N GLY A 509 -4.22 -40.64 19.88
CA GLY A 509 -2.91 -40.13 19.49
C GLY A 509 -2.04 -41.12 18.72
N GLU A 510 -2.61 -42.20 18.19
CA GLU A 510 -1.92 -43.23 17.41
C GLU A 510 -1.34 -42.71 16.08
N GLY A 511 -1.82 -41.55 15.61
CA GLY A 511 -1.43 -40.93 14.34
C GLY A 511 -2.25 -41.45 13.15
N ALA A 512 -2.46 -40.57 12.18
CA ALA A 512 -3.07 -40.88 10.89
C ALA A 512 -2.40 -40.02 9.81
N LEU A 513 -3.03 -38.93 9.38
CA LEU A 513 -2.40 -37.90 8.55
C LEU A 513 -1.35 -37.10 9.35
N GLY A 514 -1.66 -36.80 10.60
CA GLY A 514 -0.75 -36.17 11.55
C GLY A 514 0.16 -37.20 12.24
N PRO A 515 1.34 -36.77 12.73
CA PRO A 515 2.24 -37.67 13.45
C PRO A 515 1.58 -38.25 14.72
N SER A 516 2.00 -39.45 15.11
CA SER A 516 1.57 -40.07 16.37
C SER A 516 1.98 -39.19 17.56
N LEU A 517 0.99 -38.81 18.35
CA LEU A 517 1.16 -38.08 19.61
C LEU A 517 1.45 -39.02 20.78
N ALA A 518 1.14 -40.31 20.65
CA ALA A 518 1.46 -41.36 21.60
C ALA A 518 2.86 -41.96 21.40
N ALA A 519 3.61 -41.50 20.39
CA ALA A 519 4.92 -42.06 20.06
C ALA A 519 5.90 -41.95 21.25
N PRO A 520 6.61 -43.04 21.62
CA PRO A 520 7.59 -43.02 22.72
C PRO A 520 8.66 -41.94 22.54
N ALA A 521 9.10 -41.69 21.31
CA ALA A 521 10.07 -40.65 21.00
C ALA A 521 9.54 -39.22 21.24
N LEU A 522 8.23 -38.99 21.11
CA LEU A 522 7.64 -37.69 21.47
C LEU A 522 7.55 -37.56 23.00
N ALA A 523 7.07 -38.61 23.67
CA ALA A 523 6.96 -38.66 25.13
C ALA A 523 8.31 -38.42 25.84
N ALA A 524 9.39 -38.93 25.26
CA ALA A 524 10.74 -38.81 25.80
C ALA A 524 11.37 -37.41 25.60
N LEU A 525 11.00 -36.69 24.54
CA LEU A 525 11.74 -35.51 24.07
C LEU A 525 10.94 -34.20 24.15
N ALA A 526 9.61 -34.24 24.07
CA ALA A 526 8.78 -33.04 24.09
C ALA A 526 8.48 -32.57 25.52
N ASP A 527 8.65 -31.28 25.75
CA ASP A 527 8.19 -30.59 26.96
C ASP A 527 6.85 -29.87 26.72
N ASP A 528 6.27 -29.35 27.80
CA ASP A 528 4.96 -28.68 27.74
C ASP A 528 5.03 -27.38 26.93
N ARG A 529 6.21 -26.74 26.88
CA ARG A 529 6.46 -25.59 26.00
C ARG A 529 6.36 -25.99 24.53
N PHE A 530 7.00 -27.09 24.13
CA PHE A 530 6.91 -27.61 22.78
C PHE A 530 5.46 -27.92 22.39
N LEU A 531 4.69 -28.55 23.28
CA LEU A 531 3.28 -28.83 23.04
C LEU A 531 2.44 -27.55 22.96
N ALA A 532 2.53 -26.67 23.96
CA ALA A 532 1.76 -25.43 24.05
C ALA A 532 2.04 -24.53 22.84
N SER A 533 3.31 -24.30 22.49
CA SER A 533 3.67 -23.45 21.36
C SER A 533 3.20 -24.05 20.04
N THR A 534 3.29 -25.37 19.86
CA THR A 534 2.77 -26.06 18.66
C THR A 534 1.25 -25.92 18.53
N ILE A 535 0.51 -26.06 19.63
CA ILE A 535 -0.96 -25.97 19.63
C ILE A 535 -1.40 -24.51 19.41
N VAL A 536 -0.79 -23.55 20.11
CA VAL A 536 -1.12 -22.13 20.02
C VAL A 536 -0.81 -21.59 18.63
N ASN A 537 0.37 -21.87 18.09
CA ASN A 537 0.85 -21.23 16.86
C ASN A 537 0.60 -22.06 15.60
N GLY A 538 0.37 -23.37 15.73
CA GLY A 538 0.40 -24.29 14.60
C GLY A 538 1.80 -24.41 13.99
N ARG A 539 1.85 -24.91 12.76
CA ARG A 539 3.04 -25.07 11.92
C ARG A 539 2.71 -24.63 10.49
N PRO A 540 3.26 -23.50 10.03
CA PRO A 540 3.08 -23.02 8.65
C PRO A 540 3.45 -24.08 7.62
N ASP A 541 2.82 -24.05 6.44
CA ASP A 541 3.00 -25.03 5.36
C ASP A 541 2.63 -26.49 5.71
N THR A 542 1.96 -26.73 6.84
CA THR A 542 1.43 -28.05 7.20
C THR A 542 -0.07 -27.98 7.46
N ALA A 543 -0.72 -29.13 7.62
CA ALA A 543 -2.13 -29.18 8.02
C ALA A 543 -2.37 -28.77 9.50
N MET A 544 -1.30 -28.64 10.30
CA MET A 544 -1.37 -28.28 11.72
C MET A 544 -1.49 -26.76 11.89
N GLY A 545 -2.67 -26.18 11.70
CA GLY A 545 -2.93 -24.75 11.96
C GLY A 545 -3.00 -24.39 13.45
N SER A 546 -3.14 -23.09 13.75
CA SER A 546 -3.25 -22.56 15.12
C SER A 546 -4.55 -22.97 15.82
N PHE A 547 -4.50 -23.11 17.14
CA PHE A 547 -5.66 -23.25 18.03
C PHE A 547 -5.77 -22.08 19.02
N GLY A 548 -5.03 -21.00 18.82
CA GLY A 548 -4.99 -19.82 19.70
C GLY A 548 -6.32 -19.08 19.89
N LYS A 549 -7.36 -19.46 19.15
CA LYS A 549 -8.74 -18.99 19.36
C LYS A 549 -9.39 -19.51 20.64
N TYR A 550 -8.88 -20.59 21.22
CA TYR A 550 -9.37 -21.13 22.49
C TYR A 550 -8.73 -20.41 23.67
N SER A 551 -9.38 -20.47 24.84
CA SER A 551 -8.83 -19.88 26.06
C SER A 551 -7.52 -20.56 26.48
N ALA A 552 -6.67 -19.87 27.24
CA ALA A 552 -5.44 -20.44 27.75
C ALA A 552 -5.69 -21.74 28.56
N THR A 553 -6.77 -21.78 29.33
CA THR A 553 -7.20 -22.96 30.11
C THR A 553 -7.62 -24.13 29.23
N ASP A 554 -8.36 -23.88 28.14
CA ASP A 554 -8.75 -24.92 27.18
C ASP A 554 -7.53 -25.50 26.47
N LEU A 555 -6.57 -24.65 26.10
CA LEU A 555 -5.33 -25.09 25.48
C LEU A 555 -4.44 -25.86 26.46
N ALA A 556 -4.36 -25.46 27.73
CA ALA A 556 -3.70 -26.25 28.77
C ALA A 556 -4.38 -27.62 28.97
N SER A 557 -5.71 -27.68 28.83
CA SER A 557 -6.48 -28.92 28.86
C SER A 557 -6.11 -29.87 27.71
N LEU A 558 -5.87 -29.33 26.51
CA LEU A 558 -5.35 -30.10 25.37
C LEU A 558 -3.92 -30.61 25.62
N VAL A 559 -3.04 -29.80 26.21
CA VAL A 559 -1.68 -30.25 26.61
C VAL A 559 -1.78 -31.44 27.58
N SER A 560 -2.62 -31.34 28.62
CA SER A 560 -2.88 -32.44 29.56
C SER A 560 -3.43 -33.69 28.87
N THR A 561 -4.25 -33.52 27.83
CA THR A 561 -4.79 -34.62 27.03
C THR A 561 -3.71 -35.37 26.28
N VAL A 562 -2.86 -34.65 25.56
CA VAL A 562 -1.73 -35.24 24.82
C VAL A 562 -0.79 -35.98 25.77
N ARG A 563 -0.49 -35.40 26.93
CA ARG A 563 0.34 -36.05 27.96
C ARG A 563 -0.24 -37.36 28.47
N SER A 564 -1.55 -37.52 28.48
CA SER A 564 -2.19 -38.75 28.95
C SER A 564 -1.99 -39.96 28.02
N PHE A 565 -1.57 -39.72 26.77
CA PHE A 565 -1.19 -40.80 25.86
C PHE A 565 0.21 -41.34 26.14
N TRP A 566 0.96 -40.71 27.04
CA TRP A 566 2.33 -41.08 27.38
C TRP A 566 2.37 -41.98 28.62
N PRO A 567 3.37 -42.88 28.72
CA PRO A 567 3.57 -43.68 29.93
C PRO A 567 3.89 -42.77 31.13
N ALA A 568 3.49 -43.21 32.33
CA ALA A 568 3.74 -42.49 33.58
C ALA A 568 5.25 -42.23 33.81
N THR A 569 6.09 -43.19 33.42
CA THR A 569 7.55 -43.05 33.39
C THR A 569 7.99 -42.74 31.97
N ARG A 570 8.52 -41.53 31.75
CA ARG A 570 9.02 -41.12 30.42
C ARG A 570 10.32 -41.87 30.08
N PRO A 571 10.50 -42.33 28.83
CA PRO A 571 11.76 -42.92 28.41
C PRO A 571 12.91 -41.91 28.52
N THR A 572 14.05 -42.34 29.07
CA THR A 572 15.27 -41.53 29.07
C THR A 572 16.03 -41.76 27.77
N VAL A 573 16.55 -40.69 27.16
CA VAL A 573 17.36 -40.77 25.94
C VAL A 573 18.77 -40.30 26.23
N THR A 574 19.74 -41.21 26.12
CA THR A 574 21.16 -40.86 26.18
C THR A 574 21.62 -40.31 24.83
N LEU A 575 22.08 -39.08 24.82
CA LEU A 575 22.53 -38.37 23.61
C LEU A 575 24.04 -38.15 23.64
N PRO A 576 24.72 -38.18 22.48
CA PRO A 576 26.14 -37.93 22.40
C PRO A 576 26.40 -36.41 22.51
N PRO A 577 27.64 -35.98 22.74
CA PRO A 577 28.02 -34.58 22.55
C PRO A 577 27.67 -34.13 21.12
N LEU A 578 26.84 -33.09 21.00
CA LEU A 578 26.43 -32.54 19.70
C LEU A 578 27.41 -31.47 19.17
N SER A 579 28.49 -31.19 19.92
CA SER A 579 29.49 -30.20 19.56
C SER A 579 30.39 -30.67 18.42
N GLY A 580 30.72 -29.75 17.52
CA GLY A 580 31.68 -29.98 16.43
C GLY A 580 31.15 -30.80 15.26
N GLY A 581 29.83 -30.93 15.08
CA GLY A 581 29.23 -31.56 13.90
C GLY A 581 29.47 -30.76 12.61
N SER A 582 29.70 -31.47 11.50
CA SER A 582 29.87 -30.90 10.15
C SER A 582 28.55 -30.96 9.38
N ALA A 583 28.04 -29.80 9.00
CA ALA A 583 26.81 -29.71 8.21
C ALA A 583 26.97 -30.24 6.78
N GLU A 584 28.20 -30.27 6.25
CA GLU A 584 28.51 -30.90 4.96
C GLU A 584 28.44 -32.43 5.08
N ALA A 585 29.08 -33.02 6.09
CA ALA A 585 28.98 -34.46 6.37
C ALA A 585 27.52 -34.86 6.68
N GLY A 586 26.83 -34.02 7.45
CA GLY A 586 25.42 -34.21 7.79
C GLY A 586 24.49 -34.21 6.59
N ARG A 587 24.84 -33.53 5.49
CA ARG A 587 24.09 -33.59 4.23
C ARG A 587 24.10 -34.99 3.64
N ALA A 588 25.24 -35.68 3.71
CA ALA A 588 25.36 -37.07 3.23
C ALA A 588 24.54 -38.02 4.10
N VAL A 589 24.61 -37.87 5.43
CA VAL A 589 23.77 -38.60 6.39
C VAL A 589 22.28 -38.38 6.13
N TYR A 590 21.88 -37.12 5.92
CA TYR A 590 20.49 -36.77 5.64
C TYR A 590 20.00 -37.39 4.33
N SER A 591 20.80 -37.27 3.26
CA SER A 591 20.43 -37.77 1.94
C SER A 591 20.23 -39.29 1.92
N ARG A 592 21.03 -40.04 2.68
CA ARG A 592 20.96 -41.51 2.69
C ARG A 592 19.92 -42.05 3.69
N SER A 593 19.69 -41.37 4.82
CA SER A 593 18.88 -41.90 5.93
C SER A 593 17.53 -41.21 6.14
N CYS A 594 17.34 -39.98 5.64
CA CYS A 594 16.18 -39.14 5.99
C CYS A 594 15.38 -38.69 4.77
N ALA A 595 16.05 -38.43 3.65
CA ALA A 595 15.46 -37.80 2.47
C ALA A 595 14.33 -38.62 1.81
N ALA A 596 14.32 -39.95 1.97
CA ALA A 596 13.26 -40.81 1.45
C ALA A 596 11.89 -40.50 2.06
N CYS A 597 11.85 -40.12 3.34
CA CYS A 597 10.59 -39.80 4.04
C CYS A 597 10.36 -38.29 4.17
N HIS A 598 11.44 -37.53 4.39
CA HIS A 598 11.37 -36.09 4.68
C HIS A 598 11.71 -35.19 3.48
N GLY A 599 11.94 -35.79 2.30
CA GLY A 599 12.31 -35.08 1.07
C GLY A 599 13.79 -34.67 1.04
N ARG A 600 14.34 -34.40 -0.15
CA ARG A 600 15.79 -34.12 -0.34
C ARG A 600 16.32 -32.91 0.41
N GLU A 601 15.45 -31.95 0.73
CA GLU A 601 15.80 -30.71 1.43
C GLU A 601 14.94 -30.50 2.69
N GLY A 602 14.49 -31.57 3.35
CA GLY A 602 13.63 -31.42 4.54
C GLY A 602 12.24 -30.94 4.24
N ALA A 603 11.84 -30.94 2.97
CA ALA A 603 10.62 -30.32 2.51
C ALA A 603 9.34 -31.13 2.83
N GLY A 604 9.49 -32.33 3.38
CA GLY A 604 8.40 -33.24 3.73
C GLY A 604 8.10 -34.27 2.64
N GLY A 605 7.18 -35.18 2.93
CA GLY A 605 6.78 -36.30 2.08
C GLY A 605 5.79 -37.18 2.83
N PRO A 606 6.00 -38.52 2.88
CA PRO A 606 5.30 -39.40 3.82
C PRO A 606 5.54 -39.04 5.29
N ALA A 607 6.62 -38.32 5.60
CA ALA A 607 6.92 -37.80 6.93
C ALA A 607 6.91 -36.26 6.99
N PRO A 608 6.78 -35.64 8.20
CA PRO A 608 6.66 -34.20 8.35
C PRO A 608 7.83 -33.39 7.78
N GLN A 609 7.57 -32.16 7.36
CA GLN A 609 8.60 -31.21 6.92
C GLN A 609 9.56 -30.87 8.06
N LEU A 610 10.86 -31.13 7.85
CA LEU A 610 11.94 -30.78 8.79
C LEU A 610 12.51 -29.39 8.54
N ALA A 611 12.49 -28.92 7.29
CA ALA A 611 12.88 -27.57 6.88
C ALA A 611 11.78 -26.54 7.18
N ASN A 612 11.16 -26.65 8.35
CA ASN A 612 10.11 -25.76 8.81
C ASN A 612 10.67 -24.87 9.92
N ARG A 613 10.77 -23.56 9.68
CA ARG A 613 11.40 -22.62 10.63
C ARG A 613 10.70 -22.62 11.99
N ALA A 614 9.36 -22.63 12.03
CA ALA A 614 8.60 -22.68 13.28
C ALA A 614 8.85 -23.97 14.07
N PHE A 615 9.07 -25.10 13.39
CA PHE A 615 9.52 -26.33 14.03
C PHE A 615 10.94 -26.22 14.56
N LEU A 616 11.88 -25.76 13.75
CA LEU A 616 13.29 -25.67 14.13
C LEU A 616 13.53 -24.65 15.25
N ASP A 617 12.75 -23.58 15.32
CA ASP A 617 12.82 -22.61 16.43
C ASP A 617 12.41 -23.20 17.78
N LEU A 618 11.53 -24.20 17.77
CA LEU A 618 10.98 -24.82 18.97
C LEU A 618 11.69 -26.12 19.36
N ALA A 619 12.12 -26.90 18.37
CA ALA A 619 12.85 -28.14 18.60
C ALA A 619 14.25 -27.81 19.11
N SER A 620 14.64 -28.31 20.29
CA SER A 620 16.02 -28.24 20.78
C SER A 620 16.93 -29.19 19.99
N ASP A 621 18.25 -29.00 20.09
CA ASP A 621 19.21 -29.93 19.48
C ASP A 621 19.09 -31.33 20.09
N THR A 622 18.77 -31.41 21.39
CA THR A 622 18.47 -32.69 22.06
C THR A 622 17.21 -33.34 21.51
N PHE A 623 16.16 -32.57 21.21
CA PHE A 623 14.95 -33.07 20.56
C PHE A 623 15.25 -33.61 19.16
N LEU A 624 16.05 -32.89 18.36
CA LEU A 624 16.43 -33.32 17.01
C LEU A 624 17.27 -34.60 17.07
N ALA A 625 18.36 -34.60 17.85
CA ALA A 625 19.25 -35.74 18.01
C ALA A 625 18.51 -36.99 18.52
N GLY A 626 17.66 -36.82 19.54
CA GLY A 626 16.85 -37.93 20.06
C GLY A 626 15.82 -38.44 19.06
N SER A 627 15.23 -37.55 18.25
CA SER A 627 14.27 -37.94 17.21
C SER A 627 14.93 -38.76 16.11
N PHE A 628 16.18 -38.46 15.75
CA PHE A 628 16.95 -39.22 14.76
C PHE A 628 17.35 -40.60 15.28
N ARG A 629 17.70 -40.71 16.57
CA ARG A 629 18.10 -41.98 17.19
C ARG A 629 16.96 -42.94 17.45
N LEU A 630 15.86 -42.43 18.02
CA LEU A 630 14.73 -43.28 18.38
C LEU A 630 13.92 -43.71 17.16
N GLY A 631 14.02 -42.97 16.05
CA GLY A 631 13.19 -43.15 14.87
C GLY A 631 11.74 -42.81 15.15
N ARG A 632 11.07 -42.11 14.22
CA ARG A 632 9.62 -41.88 14.27
C ARG A 632 8.86 -42.63 13.15
N CYS A 633 9.53 -43.53 12.44
CA CYS A 633 8.99 -44.23 11.27
C CYS A 633 8.09 -45.43 11.64
N ARG A 634 7.07 -45.20 12.46
CA ARG A 634 5.93 -46.11 12.55
C ARG A 634 4.66 -45.29 12.39
N VAL A 635 4.21 -45.14 11.15
CA VAL A 635 2.83 -44.74 10.87
C VAL A 635 2.17 -45.96 10.20
N PRO A 636 1.57 -46.89 10.97
CA PRO A 636 0.98 -48.10 10.43
C PRO A 636 -0.02 -47.80 9.30
N ALA A 637 -0.83 -46.75 9.46
CA ALA A 637 -1.84 -46.35 8.49
C ALA A 637 -1.28 -45.86 7.14
N VAL A 638 -0.14 -45.17 7.13
CA VAL A 638 0.50 -44.71 5.88
C VAL A 638 1.19 -45.87 5.18
N VAL A 639 1.71 -46.84 5.94
CA VAL A 639 2.28 -48.08 5.38
C VAL A 639 1.19 -48.92 4.73
N ASP A 640 0.04 -49.10 5.37
CA ASP A 640 -1.10 -49.83 4.78
C ASP A 640 -1.67 -49.10 3.55
N LEU A 641 -1.65 -47.77 3.56
CA LEU A 641 -2.09 -46.92 2.44
C LEU A 641 -1.12 -46.95 1.24
N LEU A 642 0.20 -46.98 1.49
CA LEU A 642 1.23 -46.94 0.44
C LEU A 642 1.60 -48.33 -0.10
N PHE A 643 1.47 -49.38 0.71
CA PHE A 643 1.94 -50.74 0.37
C PHE A 643 0.82 -51.80 0.41
N GLY A 644 -0.42 -51.43 0.77
CA GLY A 644 -1.56 -52.34 0.85
C GLY A 644 -1.59 -53.14 2.16
N ALA A 645 -2.81 -53.33 2.70
CA ALA A 645 -3.02 -54.06 3.94
C ALA A 645 -2.49 -55.51 3.84
N GLY A 646 -1.61 -55.89 4.77
CA GLY A 646 -1.08 -57.26 4.87
C GLY A 646 0.27 -57.51 4.22
N GLN A 647 0.89 -56.51 3.57
CA GLN A 647 2.28 -56.61 3.14
C GLN A 647 3.22 -56.27 4.30
N THR A 648 4.25 -57.08 4.55
CA THR A 648 5.28 -56.75 5.54
C THR A 648 6.09 -55.58 4.97
N PRO A 649 6.06 -54.37 5.57
CA PRO A 649 6.84 -53.26 5.04
C PRO A 649 8.33 -53.66 5.04
N PRO A 650 9.12 -53.23 4.03
CA PRO A 650 10.56 -53.22 4.22
C PRO A 650 10.82 -52.47 5.52
N ARG A 651 11.70 -53.00 6.38
CA ARG A 651 12.17 -52.28 7.57
C ARG A 651 12.73 -50.94 7.11
N LEU A 652 11.91 -49.89 7.09
CA LEU A 652 12.31 -48.49 6.98
C LEU A 652 12.89 -48.05 8.34
N VAL A 653 13.74 -48.91 8.92
CA VAL A 653 14.64 -48.56 9.99
C VAL A 653 15.75 -47.81 9.27
N PRO A 654 15.89 -46.48 9.46
CA PRO A 654 17.05 -45.80 8.91
C PRO A 654 18.31 -46.54 9.39
N PRO A 655 19.34 -46.71 8.54
CA PRO A 655 20.60 -47.30 8.99
C PRO A 655 21.06 -46.56 10.25
N SER A 656 21.54 -47.32 11.24
CA SER A 656 21.93 -46.76 12.55
C SER A 656 22.85 -45.56 12.33
N VAL A 657 22.40 -44.39 12.75
CA VAL A 657 23.19 -43.16 12.72
C VAL A 657 24.03 -43.16 13.99
N ASP A 658 25.35 -43.15 13.84
CA ASP A 658 26.25 -43.16 15.00
C ASP A 658 26.26 -41.80 15.74
N ASP A 659 27.03 -41.72 16.83
CA ASP A 659 27.19 -40.53 17.66
C ASP A 659 27.66 -39.30 16.87
N ARG A 660 28.63 -39.48 15.98
CA ARG A 660 29.21 -38.40 15.18
C ARG A 660 28.25 -37.95 14.09
N GLU A 661 27.66 -38.91 13.40
CA GLU A 661 26.70 -38.67 12.34
C GLU A 661 25.42 -38.01 12.87
N THR A 662 25.05 -38.27 14.13
CA THR A 662 23.95 -37.58 14.83
C THR A 662 24.24 -36.09 14.97
N ALA A 663 25.46 -35.72 15.41
CA ALA A 663 25.86 -34.31 15.51
C ALA A 663 25.93 -33.64 14.13
N ASP A 664 26.45 -34.35 13.13
CA ASP A 664 26.57 -33.87 11.75
C ASP A 664 25.19 -33.57 11.13
N VAL A 665 24.23 -34.49 11.25
CA VAL A 665 22.88 -34.30 10.69
C VAL A 665 22.10 -33.20 11.42
N VAL A 666 22.28 -33.06 12.74
CA VAL A 666 21.72 -31.91 13.50
C VAL A 666 22.29 -30.60 12.95
N ALA A 667 23.61 -30.51 12.76
CA ALA A 667 24.26 -29.34 12.17
C ALA A 667 23.73 -29.03 10.76
N HIS A 668 23.50 -30.06 9.94
CA HIS A 668 22.91 -29.91 8.60
C HIS A 668 21.48 -29.35 8.65
N VAL A 669 20.60 -29.96 9.44
CA VAL A 669 19.19 -29.54 9.56
C VAL A 669 19.07 -28.11 10.11
N ARG A 670 19.98 -27.71 11.01
CA ARG A 670 20.04 -26.34 11.54
C ARG A 670 20.37 -25.28 10.48
N GLN A 671 21.04 -25.64 9.39
CA GLN A 671 21.28 -24.70 8.30
C GLN A 671 19.97 -24.20 7.67
N TRP A 672 18.91 -25.02 7.65
CA TRP A 672 17.61 -24.59 7.10
C TRP A 672 16.93 -23.54 7.97
N GLN A 673 17.27 -23.47 9.26
CA GLN A 673 16.82 -22.40 10.12
C GLN A 673 17.29 -21.05 9.56
N LEU A 674 18.51 -20.97 9.04
CA LEU A 674 19.15 -19.73 8.59
C LEU A 674 18.81 -19.34 7.14
N ARG A 675 18.13 -20.21 6.37
CA ARG A 675 17.78 -19.92 4.97
C ARG A 675 16.49 -19.10 4.89
N PRO A 676 16.42 -18.07 4.02
CA PRO A 676 15.14 -17.45 3.69
C PRO A 676 14.19 -18.51 3.13
N PRO A 677 12.88 -18.46 3.46
CA PRO A 677 11.89 -19.47 3.10
C PRO A 677 11.69 -19.52 1.58
N SER A 678 12.60 -20.20 0.89
CA SER A 678 12.69 -20.24 -0.58
C SER A 678 12.13 -21.53 -1.16
N PHE A 679 11.99 -22.59 -0.37
CA PHE A 679 11.53 -23.88 -0.85
C PHE A 679 10.36 -24.42 -0.04
N VAL A 680 9.23 -24.59 -0.72
CA VAL A 680 8.22 -25.58 -0.33
C VAL A 680 8.32 -26.62 -1.43
N ALA A 681 8.86 -27.80 -1.13
CA ALA A 681 8.52 -28.93 -1.99
C ALA A 681 7.01 -29.06 -1.90
N ARG A 682 6.36 -29.10 -3.06
CA ARG A 682 5.00 -29.63 -3.12
C ARG A 682 5.10 -31.02 -2.52
N GLN A 683 4.61 -31.17 -1.29
CA GLN A 683 4.39 -32.47 -0.70
C GLN A 683 3.45 -33.15 -1.68
N GLN A 684 3.91 -34.06 -2.53
CA GLN A 684 3.00 -34.89 -3.31
C GLN A 684 2.33 -35.83 -2.32
N LEU A 685 1.30 -35.34 -1.65
CA LEU A 685 0.40 -36.17 -0.89
C LEU A 685 -0.33 -37.04 -1.93
N GLN A 686 -0.14 -38.35 -1.82
CA GLN A 686 -0.78 -39.28 -2.74
C GLN A 686 -2.28 -39.32 -2.43
N GLY A 687 -3.09 -38.89 -3.40
CA GLY A 687 -4.54 -38.99 -3.41
C GLY A 687 -5.00 -39.48 -4.78
N ASP A 688 -6.16 -40.12 -4.81
CA ASP A 688 -6.81 -40.57 -6.03
C ASP A 688 -7.54 -39.39 -6.68
N ARG A 689 -7.00 -38.92 -7.81
CA ARG A 689 -7.56 -37.81 -8.59
C ARG A 689 -9.00 -38.08 -9.04
N ALA A 690 -9.33 -39.32 -9.40
CA ALA A 690 -10.66 -39.65 -9.93
C ALA A 690 -11.70 -39.61 -8.81
N ARG A 691 -11.38 -40.18 -7.64
CA ARG A 691 -12.24 -40.04 -6.44
C ARG A 691 -12.35 -38.59 -5.99
N GLY A 692 -11.25 -37.86 -6.03
CA GLY A 692 -11.22 -36.43 -5.72
C GLY A 692 -12.12 -35.60 -6.63
N ALA A 693 -12.13 -35.88 -7.94
CA ALA A 693 -13.00 -35.21 -8.90
C ALA A 693 -14.49 -35.48 -8.61
N GLU A 694 -14.85 -36.71 -8.25
CA GLU A 694 -16.21 -37.05 -7.86
C GLU A 694 -16.65 -36.29 -6.61
N LEU A 695 -15.81 -36.35 -5.57
CA LEU A 695 -16.10 -35.68 -4.30
C LEU A 695 -16.19 -34.15 -4.47
N PHE A 696 -15.34 -33.59 -5.33
CA PHE A 696 -15.36 -32.17 -5.68
C PHE A 696 -16.69 -31.75 -6.31
N ARG A 697 -17.20 -32.53 -7.28
CA ARG A 697 -18.50 -32.25 -7.92
C ARG A 697 -19.64 -32.28 -6.91
N GLN A 698 -19.63 -33.27 -6.02
CA GLN A 698 -20.69 -33.44 -5.02
C GLN A 698 -20.67 -32.39 -3.92
N THR A 699 -19.48 -31.93 -3.51
CA THR A 699 -19.31 -31.18 -2.25
C THR A 699 -18.85 -29.73 -2.45
N CYS A 700 -18.04 -29.47 -3.48
CA CYS A 700 -17.30 -28.21 -3.63
C CYS A 700 -17.80 -27.36 -4.82
N ALA A 701 -18.18 -28.01 -5.93
CA ALA A 701 -18.51 -27.36 -7.19
C ALA A 701 -19.71 -26.40 -7.10
N GLY A 702 -20.68 -26.67 -6.19
CA GLY A 702 -21.81 -25.78 -5.96
C GLY A 702 -21.41 -24.34 -5.58
N CYS A 703 -20.29 -24.19 -4.86
CA CYS A 703 -19.77 -22.88 -4.45
C CYS A 703 -18.60 -22.41 -5.34
N HIS A 704 -17.68 -23.34 -5.66
CA HIS A 704 -16.42 -23.03 -6.35
C HIS A 704 -16.51 -23.16 -7.88
N GLY A 705 -17.63 -23.63 -8.43
CA GLY A 705 -17.80 -23.93 -9.85
C GLY A 705 -17.20 -25.29 -10.23
N GLU A 706 -17.73 -25.91 -11.28
CA GLU A 706 -17.31 -27.23 -11.79
C GLU A 706 -15.83 -27.29 -12.15
N ARG A 707 -15.25 -26.16 -12.58
CA ARG A 707 -13.82 -26.06 -12.94
C ARG A 707 -12.99 -25.36 -11.87
N GLY A 708 -13.55 -25.14 -10.67
CA GLY A 708 -12.90 -24.35 -9.63
C GLY A 708 -12.67 -22.88 -10.01
N ASP A 709 -13.38 -22.37 -11.02
CA ASP A 709 -13.27 -21.02 -11.58
C ASP A 709 -13.84 -19.94 -10.63
N GLY A 710 -14.61 -20.36 -9.63
CA GLY A 710 -15.14 -19.52 -8.57
C GLY A 710 -16.32 -18.67 -9.05
N LYS A 711 -17.49 -18.88 -8.44
CA LYS A 711 -18.68 -18.05 -8.66
C LYS A 711 -19.13 -17.39 -7.37
N LEU A 712 -19.70 -18.18 -6.46
CA LEU A 712 -20.09 -17.77 -5.11
C LEU A 712 -18.87 -17.71 -4.16
N ALA A 713 -17.90 -18.61 -4.36
CA ALA A 713 -16.70 -18.75 -3.54
C ALA A 713 -15.40 -18.42 -4.33
N PRO A 714 -14.23 -18.35 -3.65
CA PRO A 714 -12.94 -18.11 -4.30
C PRO A 714 -12.61 -19.07 -5.46
N ALA A 715 -11.87 -18.58 -6.45
CA ALA A 715 -11.42 -19.35 -7.60
C ALA A 715 -10.22 -20.19 -7.15
N ILE A 716 -10.47 -21.46 -6.90
CA ILE A 716 -9.48 -22.39 -6.34
C ILE A 716 -8.66 -23.08 -7.43
N ALA A 717 -9.10 -23.00 -8.69
CA ALA A 717 -8.30 -23.33 -9.87
C ALA A 717 -7.37 -22.19 -10.32
N ASN A 718 -7.22 -21.13 -9.51
CA ASN A 718 -6.33 -20.02 -9.83
C ASN A 718 -4.85 -20.47 -9.76
N GLU A 719 -4.12 -20.28 -10.85
CA GLU A 719 -2.72 -20.72 -11.00
C GLU A 719 -1.80 -20.15 -9.91
N THR A 720 -1.78 -18.83 -9.72
CA THR A 720 -0.95 -18.17 -8.70
C THR A 720 -1.27 -18.66 -7.28
N PHE A 721 -2.54 -18.94 -6.99
CA PHE A 721 -2.97 -19.52 -5.73
C PHE A 721 -2.46 -20.95 -5.55
N LEU A 722 -2.67 -21.82 -6.53
CA LEU A 722 -2.22 -23.21 -6.44
C LEU A 722 -0.69 -23.29 -6.35
N GLU A 723 0.04 -22.52 -7.16
CA GLU A 723 1.50 -22.50 -7.10
C GLU A 723 2.08 -22.05 -5.74
N SER A 724 1.36 -21.18 -5.03
CA SER A 724 1.80 -20.63 -3.75
C SER A 724 1.29 -21.44 -2.55
N ALA A 725 0.13 -22.07 -2.65
CA ALA A 725 -0.46 -22.87 -1.59
C ALA A 725 0.29 -24.20 -1.46
N SER A 726 0.65 -24.58 -0.23
CA SER A 726 1.12 -25.93 0.06
C SER A 726 -0.04 -26.92 0.11
N ASP A 727 0.24 -28.20 -0.09
CA ASP A 727 -0.78 -29.25 0.07
C ASP A 727 -1.31 -29.29 1.51
N GLY A 728 -0.44 -29.08 2.50
CA GLY A 728 -0.84 -28.90 3.90
C GLY A 728 -1.81 -27.75 4.11
N TYR A 729 -1.60 -26.60 3.46
CA TYR A 729 -2.54 -25.48 3.47
C TYR A 729 -3.91 -25.88 2.89
N LEU A 730 -3.93 -26.59 1.75
CA LEU A 730 -5.17 -27.03 1.11
C LEU A 730 -5.92 -28.03 1.99
N VAL A 731 -5.24 -29.05 2.52
CA VAL A 731 -5.84 -30.06 3.41
C VAL A 731 -6.42 -29.42 4.67
N ALA A 732 -5.67 -28.52 5.33
CA ALA A 732 -6.19 -27.82 6.50
C ALA A 732 -7.39 -26.94 6.16
N THR A 733 -7.35 -26.24 5.02
CA THR A 733 -8.46 -25.40 4.57
C THR A 733 -9.73 -26.22 4.31
N ILE A 734 -9.60 -27.41 3.72
CA ILE A 734 -10.72 -28.34 3.49
C ILE A 734 -11.23 -28.87 4.82
N LEU A 735 -10.38 -29.50 5.62
CA LEU A 735 -10.83 -30.18 6.83
C LEU A 735 -11.33 -29.20 7.90
N ARG A 736 -10.73 -28.02 8.02
CA ARG A 736 -11.04 -27.07 9.11
C ARG A 736 -11.94 -25.92 8.69
N GLY A 737 -12.17 -25.74 7.39
CA GLY A 737 -12.80 -24.54 6.85
C GLY A 737 -11.95 -23.29 7.06
N ARG A 738 -12.58 -22.11 6.93
CA ARG A 738 -11.96 -20.83 7.26
C ARG A 738 -12.87 -20.04 8.17
N SER A 739 -12.39 -19.78 9.39
CA SER A 739 -13.09 -18.94 10.36
C SER A 739 -13.41 -17.56 9.76
N GLN A 740 -14.57 -17.01 10.14
CA GLN A 740 -15.08 -15.73 9.61
C GLN A 740 -15.35 -15.72 8.10
N THR A 741 -15.55 -16.89 7.49
CA THR A 741 -16.02 -17.05 6.11
C THR A 741 -17.15 -18.07 6.04
N ALA A 742 -17.82 -18.17 4.88
CA ALA A 742 -18.83 -19.19 4.63
C ALA A 742 -18.25 -20.59 4.34
N MET A 743 -16.92 -20.77 4.31
CA MET A 743 -16.29 -22.06 4.02
C MET A 743 -16.49 -23.04 5.19
N PRO A 744 -17.26 -24.14 5.02
CA PRO A 744 -17.62 -25.06 6.10
C PRO A 744 -16.43 -25.87 6.64
N HIS A 745 -16.62 -26.49 7.81
CA HIS A 745 -15.62 -27.38 8.41
C HIS A 745 -15.93 -28.83 8.03
N PHE A 746 -15.25 -29.36 7.03
CA PHE A 746 -15.57 -30.70 6.51
C PHE A 746 -15.06 -31.84 7.38
N GLY A 747 -14.03 -31.66 8.20
CA GLY A 747 -13.46 -32.74 9.02
C GLY A 747 -14.32 -33.24 10.19
N ARG A 748 -15.43 -32.54 10.51
CA ARG A 748 -16.41 -32.95 11.53
C ARG A 748 -17.85 -32.93 11.01
N GLY A 749 -18.00 -32.70 9.71
CA GLY A 749 -19.29 -32.37 9.08
C GLY A 749 -19.77 -30.96 9.43
N SER A 750 -20.69 -30.46 8.61
CA SER A 750 -21.41 -29.20 8.83
C SER A 750 -22.85 -29.37 8.37
N VAL A 751 -23.78 -28.50 8.79
CA VAL A 751 -25.18 -28.61 8.35
C VAL A 751 -25.24 -28.57 6.82
N GLY A 752 -25.78 -29.63 6.21
CA GLY A 752 -25.85 -29.78 4.75
C GLY A 752 -24.61 -30.39 4.08
N TYR A 753 -23.55 -30.74 4.83
CA TYR A 753 -22.30 -31.30 4.27
C TYR A 753 -21.75 -32.47 5.12
N PRO A 754 -21.36 -33.59 4.49
CA PRO A 754 -20.83 -34.75 5.21
C PRO A 754 -19.49 -34.46 5.87
N SER A 755 -19.14 -35.29 6.86
CA SER A 755 -17.79 -35.29 7.42
C SER A 755 -16.83 -36.01 6.48
N LEU A 756 -15.72 -35.37 6.15
CA LEU A 756 -14.66 -35.94 5.33
C LEU A 756 -13.56 -36.52 6.21
N THR A 757 -13.04 -37.67 5.79
CA THR A 757 -11.83 -38.29 6.30
C THR A 757 -10.59 -37.58 5.77
N ALA A 758 -9.45 -37.81 6.40
CA ALA A 758 -8.18 -37.29 5.91
C ALA A 758 -7.82 -37.81 4.51
N ALA A 759 -8.15 -39.07 4.18
CA ALA A 759 -7.87 -39.64 2.86
C ALA A 759 -8.70 -38.96 1.75
N GLU A 760 -9.98 -38.69 2.01
CA GLU A 760 -10.84 -37.94 1.08
C GLU A 760 -10.34 -36.50 0.86
N ALA A 761 -9.79 -35.86 1.88
CA ALA A 761 -9.15 -34.54 1.73
C ALA A 761 -7.90 -34.61 0.83
N LEU A 762 -7.11 -35.68 0.89
CA LEU A 762 -5.96 -35.88 -0.01
C LEU A 762 -6.42 -36.11 -1.45
N ASP A 763 -7.47 -36.91 -1.66
CA ASP A 763 -8.08 -37.14 -2.97
C ASP A 763 -8.55 -35.80 -3.59
N LEU A 764 -9.22 -34.94 -2.81
CA LEU A 764 -9.60 -33.59 -3.22
C LEU A 764 -8.39 -32.74 -3.62
N VAL A 765 -7.31 -32.75 -2.83
CA VAL A 765 -6.08 -32.01 -3.15
C VAL A 765 -5.46 -32.51 -4.45
N ALA A 766 -5.41 -33.82 -4.67
CA ALA A 766 -4.94 -34.42 -5.92
C ALA A 766 -5.77 -33.93 -7.13
N HIS A 767 -7.08 -33.77 -6.97
CA HIS A 767 -7.92 -33.16 -7.99
C HIS A 767 -7.64 -31.67 -8.19
N LEU A 768 -7.53 -30.86 -7.13
CA LEU A 768 -7.23 -29.42 -7.24
C LEU A 768 -5.90 -29.16 -7.95
N ARG A 769 -4.87 -29.97 -7.67
CA ARG A 769 -3.57 -29.89 -8.35
C ARG A 769 -3.65 -30.17 -9.84
N SER A 770 -4.68 -30.87 -10.30
CA SER A 770 -4.88 -31.10 -11.73
C SER A 770 -5.35 -29.87 -12.51
N PHE A 771 -5.70 -28.79 -11.83
CA PHE A 771 -5.97 -27.50 -12.47
C PHE A 771 -4.70 -26.68 -12.75
N GLU A 772 -3.53 -27.10 -12.25
CA GLU A 772 -2.26 -26.45 -12.60
C GLU A 772 -1.89 -26.72 -14.07
N PRO A 773 -1.32 -25.76 -14.80
CA PRO A 773 -0.85 -25.99 -16.16
C PRO A 773 0.22 -27.09 -16.21
N ALA A 774 0.18 -27.95 -17.24
CA ALA A 774 1.20 -28.96 -17.48
C ALA A 774 2.56 -28.27 -17.75
N GLY A 775 3.40 -28.20 -16.71
CA GLY A 775 4.68 -27.46 -16.72
C GLY A 775 4.92 -26.63 -15.45
N SER A 776 3.88 -26.34 -14.66
CA SER A 776 4.02 -25.65 -13.37
C SER A 776 4.55 -26.58 -12.26
N ALA A 777 4.69 -27.89 -12.51
CA ALA A 777 5.47 -28.79 -11.66
C ALA A 777 6.94 -28.33 -11.68
N VAL A 778 7.29 -27.42 -10.76
CA VAL A 778 8.64 -26.87 -10.61
C VAL A 778 9.62 -28.04 -10.64
N ALA A 779 10.40 -28.09 -11.71
CA ALA A 779 11.38 -29.12 -11.97
C ALA A 779 12.27 -29.29 -10.73
N SER A 780 12.36 -30.52 -10.25
CA SER A 780 13.26 -30.98 -9.18
C SER A 780 14.73 -31.03 -9.61
N THR A 781 15.11 -30.27 -10.64
CA THR A 781 16.47 -30.19 -11.17
C THR A 781 17.07 -28.82 -10.88
N PRO A 782 18.04 -28.71 -9.95
CA PRO A 782 18.87 -27.53 -9.89
C PRO A 782 19.69 -27.48 -11.18
N ARG A 783 19.76 -26.29 -11.79
CA ARG A 783 20.84 -25.99 -12.74
C ARG A 783 22.16 -26.23 -11.99
N HIS A 784 22.99 -27.12 -12.53
CA HIS A 784 24.39 -27.20 -12.14
C HIS A 784 25.01 -25.82 -12.38
N GLU A 785 25.32 -25.09 -11.31
CA GLU A 785 26.40 -24.10 -11.37
C GLU A 785 27.68 -24.90 -11.57
N SER A 786 28.13 -25.01 -12.81
CA SER A 786 29.48 -25.44 -13.12
C SER A 786 30.42 -24.36 -12.61
N SER A 787 31.14 -24.67 -11.55
CA SER A 787 32.36 -23.98 -11.17
C SER A 787 33.40 -24.20 -12.25
N ASP A 788 33.52 -23.27 -13.19
CA ASP A 788 34.68 -23.19 -14.08
C ASP A 788 35.09 -21.73 -14.25
N PRO A 789 36.16 -21.26 -13.59
CA PRO A 789 36.64 -19.90 -13.74
C PRO A 789 37.87 -19.87 -14.65
N THR A 790 37.71 -20.01 -15.98
CA THR A 790 38.78 -19.61 -16.91
C THR A 790 38.27 -19.12 -18.27
N SER A 791 38.73 -17.90 -18.64
CA SER A 791 38.74 -17.27 -19.98
C SER A 791 37.37 -16.87 -20.58
N GLY A 792 37.15 -15.70 -21.19
CA GLY A 792 38.06 -14.66 -21.64
C GLY A 792 37.30 -13.38 -22.01
N SER A 793 38.09 -12.33 -22.23
CA SER A 793 37.79 -10.95 -22.57
C SER A 793 36.75 -10.72 -23.68
N VAL A 794 35.88 -9.70 -23.49
CA VAL A 794 35.35 -8.87 -24.59
C VAL A 794 35.26 -7.40 -24.14
N THR A 795 35.85 -6.54 -24.94
CA THR A 795 35.98 -5.07 -24.87
C THR A 795 34.66 -4.29 -25.06
N PRO A 796 34.58 -3.01 -24.63
CA PRO A 796 33.36 -2.21 -24.70
C PRO A 796 33.14 -1.53 -26.06
N ARG A 797 31.87 -1.39 -26.45
CA ARG A 797 31.36 -0.32 -27.31
C ARG A 797 30.19 0.35 -26.61
#